data_AF-A0A6P0LYA5-F1
#
_entry.id   AF-A0A6P0LYA5-F1
#
_cell.length_a   1.000
_cell.length_b   1.000
_cell.length_c   1.000
_cell.angle_alpha   90.00
_cell.angle_beta   90.00
_cell.angle_gamma   90.00
#
_symmetry.space_group_name_H-M   'P 1'
#
loop_
_entity.id
_entity.type
_entity.pdbx_description
1 polymer ?
#
loop_
_entity_poly.entity_id
_entity_poly.type
_entity_poly.pdbx_seq_one_letter_code
_entity_poly.pdbx_strand_id
1 'polypeptide(L)'
;SPTQVTPNDNQDNQFDIDGGTPSGNNLFHSFQEFGLDQDQIANFLSQPGIQNILSRVTGGNASVINGLIQVTGGSPNLFLMNPAGIIFGANAQLNVPASFTATTATRIGFGDDNWFNAFGDNEYSTLVGTPSAFAFDTSETPGLIFNEGIEILEGNNLTLIGGTVIKTNQLELPDGTITIATVPGGSLVKISQQGSLLNLEVEPLPSNPSTAEQSFTPLSLAELLTGDDVSHATEFTDNGDNTVTLTSSGITVAPGDVTVKDVTAQTALLSANNDLTLTESQLSSTGDLTLLAKETVLIRDTPENSFQAVAQGNLKIQGDGGIDIQALKNPNTRFESGGDLTLVSDGNISTDAHFASGGNFSIENLAGEPGNFVSLQDPIITADGDVTFGNYTGSSLKVESTGNIEGGNIKITAPDTGLADLDPDSASDIGQSDINTLRSSRAVILRAGLSKDELTNQVTDNSADASSNQVTDNSGDPSSNQVTDNSADASSGSITIGNIDTSVNTNDDAPVIEGNAGPVILSAQGDIIFRNTEDLSFTEIITTERNGNNSGNVFLETKEGSIRIEGKILDINTEVSGGGNAGKVTFQVPNLDNIDSGKLLQFRTRARGSGKAGDVEFVSQEEFSPKQEQQITDQIEQDLRASSEENSGKLSFSRSPESETNPDPIEPIEPIEPIEPIEPIEPIEPIEPIEPIEPIEPIEPIEPIEPIEPGPDTSKPNDGNSGDQPAVSPSDKTISDTQEPSSSDPGSSDPGNSEAGNSEAGSSDPGTSNASSSDPGSSEPGTPTASSQSNSPTEEVSPETDPVYLIEEAFTKEYQSHFQRSFKTKINTQNDVRNRTRELERETGLKTAVIYVSFVENSSTLPGTRCQSPSIPVSKIDRRFGYRLSEVPQAPERCLPKPNDQLELLVITAEGNPILRRINGASRDQVLAVTNTFQRSLSNPHSLDAKAHLNPGEQLYQWIIAPLQKELNDRKIQSLIFAMDEGLRSLPLAAIYDGQQYLVEKYGVNLVPSLSLTYSRHTDVRPFRVLAMGASKFRYQNPLPGVEVELSTITEKLWKGRSFLNEAFTLENLMAQREQRQYGIIHLATHAEFNPGTPKDSYIQMWNRKLRLYEMKNLLYEPSVELLVLSACRTALGNREAELGFAGSAFQAGVDSTLATLWYVSDQGALGLTTEFYRQLRKTSSKSEALRQAQLAMIQGNVRIENNQLYGSGKNISLPPELSGAGKQSFSHPYYWAAFTLVGDP
;
A
#
# COMPACT_ATOMS: atom_id res chain seq x y z
N SER A 1 -51.09 -31.77 1.56
CA SER A 1 -51.75 -31.63 0.25
C SER A 1 -50.77 -31.01 -0.73
N PRO A 2 -50.87 -31.17 -2.06
CA PRO A 2 -50.01 -30.37 -2.94
C PRO A 2 -50.22 -28.87 -2.67
N THR A 3 -49.20 -28.04 -2.92
CA THR A 3 -49.34 -26.58 -2.90
C THR A 3 -50.49 -26.18 -3.81
N GLN A 4 -51.44 -25.41 -3.28
CA GLN A 4 -52.55 -24.86 -4.06
C GLN A 4 -52.43 -23.34 -4.07
N VAL A 5 -52.59 -22.76 -5.26
CA VAL A 5 -52.65 -21.32 -5.45
C VAL A 5 -54.03 -21.01 -5.98
N THR A 6 -54.84 -20.32 -5.20
CA THR A 6 -56.21 -19.95 -5.55
C THR A 6 -56.35 -18.44 -5.59
N PRO A 7 -56.85 -17.86 -6.70
CA PRO A 7 -57.28 -16.46 -6.70
C PRO A 7 -58.33 -16.24 -5.61
N ASN A 8 -58.21 -15.17 -4.84
CA ASN A 8 -59.19 -14.83 -3.83
C ASN A 8 -60.40 -14.17 -4.52
N ASP A 9 -61.54 -14.87 -4.56
CA ASP A 9 -62.75 -14.38 -5.22
C ASP A 9 -63.31 -13.06 -4.63
N ASN A 10 -62.80 -12.60 -3.47
CA ASN A 10 -63.25 -11.38 -2.79
C ASN A 10 -62.24 -10.21 -2.86
N GLN A 11 -61.03 -10.43 -3.38
CA GLN A 11 -60.02 -9.40 -3.58
C GLN A 11 -59.30 -9.61 -4.92
N ASP A 12 -59.58 -8.73 -5.88
CA ASP A 12 -58.90 -8.74 -7.17
C ASP A 12 -57.38 -8.64 -6.96
N ASN A 13 -56.63 -9.54 -7.60
CA ASN A 13 -55.16 -9.68 -7.56
C ASN A 13 -54.52 -10.32 -6.30
N GLN A 14 -55.28 -10.92 -5.39
CA GLN A 14 -54.72 -11.76 -4.33
C GLN A 14 -54.70 -13.25 -4.70
N PHE A 15 -53.56 -13.89 -4.49
CA PHE A 15 -53.34 -15.32 -4.64
C PHE A 15 -53.11 -15.96 -3.27
N ASP A 16 -54.11 -16.70 -2.80
CA ASP A 16 -54.01 -17.47 -1.56
C ASP A 16 -53.24 -18.77 -1.82
N ILE A 17 -52.15 -18.95 -1.08
CA ILE A 17 -51.26 -20.10 -1.13
C ILE A 17 -51.56 -20.97 0.08
N ASP A 18 -52.22 -22.11 -0.14
CA ASP A 18 -52.63 -23.08 0.87
C ASP A 18 -52.13 -24.50 0.53
N GLY A 19 -52.46 -25.48 1.36
CA GLY A 19 -52.05 -26.86 1.23
C GLY A 19 -50.62 -27.05 1.70
N GLY A 20 -49.75 -27.53 0.82
CA GLY A 20 -48.36 -27.85 1.18
C GLY A 20 -48.19 -29.12 2.01
N THR A 21 -46.93 -29.46 2.26
CA THR A 21 -46.53 -30.66 3.00
C THR A 21 -46.09 -30.26 4.41
N PRO A 22 -46.85 -30.57 5.46
CA PRO A 22 -46.43 -30.29 6.83
C PRO A 22 -45.42 -31.34 7.33
N SER A 23 -44.41 -30.91 8.09
CA SER A 23 -43.51 -31.80 8.84
C SER A 23 -43.02 -31.13 10.11
N GLY A 24 -43.34 -31.70 11.28
CA GLY A 24 -43.10 -31.04 12.56
C GLY A 24 -43.79 -29.66 12.62
N ASN A 25 -43.02 -28.62 12.92
CA ASN A 25 -43.48 -27.22 12.91
C ASN A 25 -43.17 -26.50 11.57
N ASN A 26 -42.83 -27.23 10.51
CA ASN A 26 -42.48 -26.68 9.20
C ASN A 26 -43.59 -26.97 8.18
N LEU A 27 -43.83 -26.01 7.28
CA LEU A 27 -44.75 -26.13 6.15
C LEU A 27 -44.00 -25.91 4.84
N PHE A 28 -44.01 -26.90 3.95
CA PHE A 28 -43.25 -26.85 2.69
C PHE A 28 -44.15 -26.61 1.48
N HIS A 29 -43.79 -25.61 0.67
CA HIS A 29 -44.41 -25.29 -0.61
C HIS A 29 -43.43 -25.48 -1.77
N SER A 30 -43.96 -25.88 -2.92
CA SER A 30 -43.18 -26.08 -4.14
C SER A 30 -43.90 -25.42 -5.32
N PHE A 31 -43.19 -24.54 -6.01
CA PHE A 31 -43.67 -23.81 -7.17
C PHE A 31 -42.88 -24.21 -8.42
N GLN A 32 -43.56 -24.25 -9.56
CA GLN A 32 -42.86 -24.29 -10.84
C GLN A 32 -42.24 -22.91 -11.10
N GLU A 33 -43.05 -21.86 -10.96
CA GLU A 33 -42.63 -20.46 -11.09
C GLU A 33 -43.23 -19.67 -9.94
N PHE A 34 -42.53 -18.62 -9.51
CA PHE A 34 -43.00 -17.72 -8.47
C PHE A 34 -42.57 -16.30 -8.83
N GLY A 35 -43.55 -15.44 -9.08
CA GLY A 35 -43.35 -14.03 -9.38
C GLY A 35 -44.64 -13.26 -9.07
N LEU A 36 -44.52 -11.95 -8.91
CA LEU A 36 -45.61 -11.04 -8.65
C LEU A 36 -45.48 -9.81 -9.53
N ASP A 37 -46.53 -9.46 -10.25
CA ASP A 37 -46.66 -8.15 -10.89
C ASP A 37 -47.01 -7.08 -9.84
N GLN A 38 -46.97 -5.82 -10.27
CA GLN A 38 -47.49 -4.70 -9.49
C GLN A 38 -48.94 -4.95 -9.07
N ASP A 39 -49.26 -4.64 -7.81
CA ASP A 39 -50.57 -4.82 -7.15
C ASP A 39 -51.00 -6.28 -6.91
N GLN A 40 -50.17 -7.27 -7.22
CA GLN A 40 -50.45 -8.67 -6.87
C GLN A 40 -50.01 -9.00 -5.44
N ILE A 41 -50.79 -9.85 -4.78
CA ILE A 41 -50.52 -10.31 -3.41
C ILE A 41 -50.32 -11.83 -3.42
N ALA A 42 -49.16 -12.33 -3.00
CA ALA A 42 -48.99 -13.73 -2.60
C ALA A 42 -49.25 -13.87 -1.10
N ASN A 43 -50.41 -14.40 -0.73
CA ASN A 43 -50.77 -14.62 0.67
C ASN A 43 -50.57 -16.08 1.08
N PHE A 44 -49.52 -16.35 1.85
CA PHE A 44 -49.27 -17.66 2.45
C PHE A 44 -50.19 -17.88 3.65
N LEU A 45 -51.13 -18.82 3.51
CA LEU A 45 -52.06 -19.20 4.57
C LEU A 45 -51.37 -20.18 5.54
N SER A 46 -51.19 -19.73 6.77
CA SER A 46 -50.59 -20.50 7.86
C SER A 46 -51.63 -20.89 8.93
N GLN A 47 -51.23 -21.79 9.82
CA GLN A 47 -52.04 -22.22 10.96
C GLN A 47 -51.28 -21.97 12.28
N PRO A 48 -51.98 -21.75 13.41
CA PRO A 48 -51.35 -21.65 14.71
C PRO A 48 -50.49 -22.90 15.01
N GLY A 49 -49.20 -22.71 15.25
CA GLY A 49 -48.23 -23.79 15.54
C GLY A 49 -47.20 -24.06 14.44
N ILE A 50 -47.37 -23.52 13.22
CA ILE A 50 -46.32 -23.52 12.21
C ILE A 50 -45.28 -22.44 12.58
N GLN A 51 -44.01 -22.84 12.61
CA GLN A 51 -42.86 -21.99 12.91
C GLN A 51 -42.14 -21.51 11.66
N ASN A 52 -42.04 -22.34 10.61
CA ASN A 52 -41.37 -21.99 9.37
C ASN A 52 -42.21 -22.40 8.15
N ILE A 53 -42.36 -21.49 7.19
CA ILE A 53 -42.84 -21.75 5.84
C ILE A 53 -41.62 -21.78 4.93
N LEU A 54 -41.41 -22.88 4.21
CA LEU A 54 -40.31 -23.03 3.26
C LEU A 54 -40.85 -23.23 1.85
N SER A 55 -40.51 -22.31 0.97
CA SER A 55 -40.94 -22.26 -0.43
C SER A 55 -39.76 -22.50 -1.35
N ARG A 56 -39.88 -23.49 -2.25
CA ARG A 56 -38.92 -23.71 -3.34
C ARG A 56 -39.51 -23.39 -4.70
N VAL A 57 -38.70 -22.83 -5.59
CA VAL A 57 -39.03 -22.62 -7.01
C VAL A 57 -38.18 -23.56 -7.86
N THR A 58 -38.82 -24.31 -8.77
CA THR A 58 -38.20 -25.46 -9.45
C THR A 58 -38.12 -25.33 -10.97
N GLY A 59 -38.73 -24.29 -11.55
CA GLY A 59 -38.86 -24.14 -13.00
C GLY A 59 -37.67 -23.54 -13.72
N GLY A 60 -36.58 -23.24 -13.03
CA GLY A 60 -35.33 -22.76 -13.64
C GLY A 60 -35.32 -21.29 -14.05
N ASN A 61 -36.41 -20.56 -13.81
CA ASN A 61 -36.53 -19.12 -14.05
C ASN A 61 -36.35 -18.33 -12.74
N ALA A 62 -35.74 -17.15 -12.83
CA ALA A 62 -35.63 -16.23 -11.71
C ALA A 62 -37.01 -15.73 -11.23
N SER A 63 -37.15 -15.49 -9.94
CA SER A 63 -38.38 -14.95 -9.36
C SER A 63 -38.40 -13.43 -9.46
N VAL A 64 -39.27 -12.87 -10.29
CA VAL A 64 -39.50 -11.42 -10.36
C VAL A 64 -40.68 -11.06 -9.45
N ILE A 65 -40.41 -10.32 -8.38
CA ILE A 65 -41.37 -9.97 -7.32
C ILE A 65 -41.50 -8.46 -7.32
N ASN A 66 -42.61 -7.93 -7.82
CA ASN A 66 -42.94 -6.52 -7.87
C ASN A 66 -44.30 -6.25 -7.19
N GLY A 67 -44.65 -7.05 -6.17
CA GLY A 67 -45.90 -6.98 -5.42
C GLY A 67 -45.73 -7.43 -3.97
N LEU A 68 -46.84 -7.66 -3.26
CA LEU A 68 -46.84 -7.96 -1.82
C LEU A 68 -46.71 -9.48 -1.54
N ILE A 69 -45.71 -9.87 -0.76
CA ILE A 69 -45.67 -11.18 -0.11
C ILE A 69 -46.18 -11.02 1.32
N GLN A 70 -47.22 -11.77 1.66
CA GLN A 70 -47.86 -11.72 2.96
C GLN A 70 -48.00 -13.12 3.58
N VAL A 71 -47.97 -13.18 4.91
CA VAL A 71 -48.37 -14.38 5.67
C VAL A 71 -49.58 -14.05 6.54
N THR A 72 -50.62 -14.90 6.53
CA THR A 72 -51.81 -14.77 7.39
C THR A 72 -52.12 -16.08 8.12
N GLY A 73 -52.81 -16.00 9.28
CA GLY A 73 -53.24 -17.19 10.04
C GLY A 73 -52.22 -17.74 11.06
N GLY A 74 -51.05 -17.12 11.19
CA GLY A 74 -50.00 -17.43 12.17
C GLY A 74 -48.81 -16.47 12.07
N SER A 75 -47.73 -16.73 12.80
CA SER A 75 -46.49 -15.91 12.77
C SER A 75 -45.22 -16.73 12.45
N PRO A 76 -45.18 -17.49 11.34
CA PRO A 76 -43.98 -18.26 10.96
C PRO A 76 -42.93 -17.40 10.25
N ASN A 77 -41.67 -17.85 10.29
CA ASN A 77 -40.63 -17.37 9.38
C ASN A 77 -40.95 -17.82 7.95
N LEU A 78 -40.57 -17.03 6.95
CA LEU A 78 -40.75 -17.36 5.54
C LEU A 78 -39.40 -17.47 4.82
N PHE A 79 -39.11 -18.65 4.26
CA PHE A 79 -37.93 -18.92 3.44
C PHE A 79 -38.36 -19.05 1.98
N LEU A 80 -37.79 -18.23 1.10
CA LEU A 80 -37.95 -18.32 -0.34
C LEU A 80 -36.62 -18.74 -0.98
N MET A 81 -36.60 -19.94 -1.54
CA MET A 81 -35.44 -20.52 -2.21
C MET A 81 -35.69 -20.60 -3.72
N ASN A 82 -34.89 -19.85 -4.49
CA ASN A 82 -34.85 -19.96 -5.95
C ASN A 82 -33.40 -19.91 -6.44
N PRO A 83 -32.78 -21.07 -6.78
CA PRO A 83 -31.42 -21.12 -7.29
C PRO A 83 -31.17 -20.31 -8.58
N ALA A 84 -32.22 -20.07 -9.37
CA ALA A 84 -32.14 -19.32 -10.62
C ALA A 84 -32.05 -17.79 -10.43
N GLY A 85 -32.25 -17.29 -9.21
CA GLY A 85 -32.20 -15.86 -8.89
C GLY A 85 -33.52 -15.30 -8.38
N ILE A 86 -33.45 -14.16 -7.70
CA ILE A 86 -34.60 -13.44 -7.16
C ILE A 86 -34.42 -11.95 -7.44
N ILE A 87 -35.42 -11.34 -8.08
CA ILE A 87 -35.47 -9.92 -8.42
C ILE A 87 -36.64 -9.31 -7.64
N PHE A 88 -36.35 -8.42 -6.70
CA PHE A 88 -37.35 -7.58 -6.06
C PHE A 88 -37.43 -6.26 -6.82
N GLY A 89 -38.52 -6.08 -7.58
CA GLY A 89 -38.79 -4.84 -8.32
C GLY A 89 -39.22 -3.70 -7.41
N ALA A 90 -39.29 -2.48 -7.94
CA ALA A 90 -39.53 -1.25 -7.17
C ALA A 90 -40.79 -1.22 -6.26
N ASN A 91 -41.79 -2.08 -6.50
CA ASN A 91 -43.04 -2.15 -5.72
C ASN A 91 -43.12 -3.42 -4.85
N ALA A 92 -42.00 -4.12 -4.62
CA ALA A 92 -42.01 -5.30 -3.77
C ALA A 92 -42.29 -4.92 -2.31
N GLN A 93 -43.24 -5.62 -1.68
CA GLN A 93 -43.58 -5.41 -0.27
C GLN A 93 -43.53 -6.73 0.50
N LEU A 94 -43.09 -6.68 1.75
CA LEU A 94 -43.08 -7.82 2.66
C LEU A 94 -43.94 -7.52 3.89
N ASN A 95 -44.98 -8.32 4.10
CA ASN A 95 -45.80 -8.33 5.31
C ASN A 95 -45.73 -9.71 5.96
N VAL A 96 -44.62 -9.97 6.66
CA VAL A 96 -44.28 -11.28 7.22
C VAL A 96 -44.12 -11.12 8.74
N PRO A 97 -44.99 -11.70 9.59
CA PRO A 97 -44.98 -11.44 11.04
C PRO A 97 -43.74 -11.92 11.83
N ALA A 98 -42.76 -12.56 11.17
CA ALA A 98 -41.51 -13.05 11.77
C ALA A 98 -40.31 -12.73 10.84
N SER A 99 -39.34 -13.62 10.62
CA SER A 99 -38.20 -13.35 9.73
C SER A 99 -38.46 -13.78 8.29
N PHE A 100 -37.91 -13.01 7.33
CA PHE A 100 -37.91 -13.36 5.91
C PHE A 100 -36.48 -13.65 5.42
N THR A 101 -36.33 -14.78 4.73
CA THR A 101 -35.06 -15.18 4.13
C THR A 101 -35.25 -15.49 2.65
N ALA A 102 -34.51 -14.78 1.80
CA ALA A 102 -34.44 -15.07 0.37
C ALA A 102 -33.06 -15.62 0.03
N THR A 103 -33.02 -16.74 -0.69
CA THR A 103 -31.75 -17.38 -1.04
C THR A 103 -31.74 -17.99 -2.42
N THR A 104 -30.56 -17.97 -3.05
CA THR A 104 -30.26 -18.71 -4.29
C THR A 104 -29.52 -20.03 -4.02
N ALA A 105 -29.55 -20.51 -2.77
CA ALA A 105 -29.07 -21.82 -2.40
C ALA A 105 -29.84 -22.93 -3.11
N THR A 106 -29.18 -24.06 -3.37
CA THR A 106 -29.80 -25.27 -3.92
C THR A 106 -30.48 -26.14 -2.88
N ARG A 107 -30.07 -26.04 -1.60
CA ARG A 107 -30.62 -26.84 -0.52
C ARG A 107 -30.63 -26.07 0.81
N ILE A 108 -31.66 -26.29 1.63
CA ILE A 108 -31.75 -25.78 3.01
C ILE A 108 -31.64 -26.97 3.98
N GLY A 109 -30.68 -26.92 4.90
CA GLY A 109 -30.38 -28.01 5.83
C GLY A 109 -31.11 -27.88 7.17
N PHE A 110 -31.43 -29.02 7.79
CA PHE A 110 -32.11 -29.14 9.10
C PHE A 110 -31.29 -29.94 10.15
N GLY A 111 -29.99 -30.15 9.91
CA GLY A 111 -29.13 -31.01 10.72
C GLY A 111 -29.21 -32.50 10.34
N ASP A 112 -28.25 -33.32 10.80
CA ASP A 112 -28.16 -34.76 10.56
C ASP A 112 -28.32 -35.18 9.08
N ASP A 113 -27.67 -34.45 8.16
CA ASP A 113 -27.73 -34.66 6.69
C ASP A 113 -29.14 -34.57 6.07
N ASN A 114 -30.10 -33.93 6.75
CA ASN A 114 -31.43 -33.69 6.22
C ASN A 114 -31.50 -32.39 5.42
N TRP A 115 -31.86 -32.50 4.14
CA TRP A 115 -31.85 -31.40 3.18
C TRP A 115 -33.21 -31.21 2.50
N PHE A 116 -33.72 -29.99 2.57
CA PHE A 116 -34.78 -29.52 1.70
C PHE A 116 -34.17 -29.04 0.38
N ASN A 117 -34.27 -29.88 -0.65
CA ASN A 117 -33.67 -29.66 -1.96
C ASN A 117 -34.58 -28.80 -2.86
N ALA A 118 -33.98 -27.83 -3.54
CA ALA A 118 -34.64 -27.08 -4.61
C ALA A 118 -34.98 -27.99 -5.79
N PHE A 119 -34.08 -28.90 -6.15
CA PHE A 119 -34.27 -29.85 -7.26
C PHE A 119 -34.39 -31.29 -6.75
N GLY A 120 -35.20 -32.10 -7.45
CA GLY A 120 -35.43 -33.50 -7.10
C GLY A 120 -36.45 -33.72 -5.97
N ASP A 121 -36.48 -34.96 -5.47
CA ASP A 121 -37.41 -35.40 -4.43
C ASP A 121 -36.93 -34.98 -3.02
N ASN A 122 -37.88 -34.80 -2.10
CA ASN A 122 -37.63 -34.45 -0.71
C ASN A 122 -38.27 -35.47 0.24
N GLU A 123 -37.49 -35.95 1.21
CA GLU A 123 -37.96 -36.81 2.29
C GLU A 123 -38.55 -35.98 3.43
N TYR A 124 -39.71 -35.37 3.21
CA TYR A 124 -40.30 -34.39 4.14
C TYR A 124 -40.41 -34.87 5.59
N SER A 125 -40.59 -36.18 5.83
CA SER A 125 -40.68 -36.75 7.17
C SER A 125 -39.42 -36.57 8.03
N THR A 126 -38.26 -36.30 7.41
CA THR A 126 -36.99 -36.05 8.10
C THR A 126 -36.69 -34.57 8.28
N LEU A 127 -37.43 -33.67 7.63
CA LEU A 127 -37.25 -32.21 7.68
C LEU A 127 -37.96 -31.60 8.90
N VAL A 128 -37.67 -32.13 10.09
CA VAL A 128 -38.22 -31.71 11.39
C VAL A 128 -37.18 -30.86 12.12
N GLY A 129 -37.58 -29.72 12.68
CA GLY A 129 -36.68 -28.80 13.39
C GLY A 129 -36.55 -27.44 12.71
N THR A 130 -35.51 -26.68 13.02
CA THR A 130 -35.28 -25.33 12.45
C THR A 130 -34.27 -25.38 11.31
N PRO A 131 -34.50 -24.65 10.20
CA PRO A 131 -33.48 -24.46 9.16
C PRO A 131 -32.17 -23.95 9.77
N SER A 132 -31.06 -24.59 9.43
CA SER A 132 -29.75 -24.33 10.04
C SER A 132 -28.60 -24.26 9.03
N ALA A 133 -28.84 -24.46 7.73
CA ALA A 133 -27.80 -24.37 6.71
C ALA A 133 -28.35 -24.09 5.31
N PHE A 134 -27.50 -23.57 4.42
CA PHE A 134 -27.72 -23.37 2.99
C PHE A 134 -26.58 -23.99 2.20
N ALA A 135 -26.88 -24.86 1.24
CA ALA A 135 -25.86 -25.46 0.36
C ALA A 135 -26.06 -24.99 -1.09
N PHE A 136 -24.96 -24.61 -1.73
CA PHE A 136 -24.91 -24.08 -3.09
C PHE A 136 -24.27 -25.08 -4.05
N ASP A 137 -24.85 -26.27 -4.21
CA ASP A 137 -24.25 -27.37 -4.97
C ASP A 137 -24.47 -27.26 -6.49
N THR A 138 -24.13 -26.10 -7.05
CA THR A 138 -24.15 -25.85 -8.50
C THR A 138 -22.74 -25.91 -9.06
N SER A 139 -22.59 -26.47 -10.28
CA SER A 139 -21.36 -26.37 -11.06
C SER A 139 -21.18 -25.00 -11.75
N GLU A 140 -22.21 -24.15 -11.67
CA GLU A 140 -22.28 -22.78 -12.20
C GLU A 140 -22.38 -21.76 -11.06
N THR A 141 -22.22 -20.47 -11.33
CA THR A 141 -22.37 -19.39 -10.34
C THR A 141 -23.80 -19.37 -9.77
N PRO A 142 -24.00 -19.33 -8.43
CA PRO A 142 -25.33 -19.22 -7.86
C PRO A 142 -26.07 -17.97 -8.36
N GLY A 143 -27.40 -18.05 -8.46
CA GLY A 143 -28.21 -16.96 -8.98
C GLY A 143 -28.03 -15.63 -8.24
N LEU A 144 -28.28 -14.54 -8.98
CA LEU A 144 -28.29 -13.15 -8.49
C LEU A 144 -29.50 -12.91 -7.59
N ILE A 145 -29.30 -12.17 -6.50
CA ILE A 145 -30.39 -11.45 -5.82
C ILE A 145 -30.26 -9.97 -6.18
N PHE A 146 -31.20 -9.47 -6.98
CA PHE A 146 -31.30 -8.03 -7.29
C PHE A 146 -32.45 -7.44 -6.49
N ASN A 147 -32.17 -6.38 -5.74
CA ASN A 147 -33.19 -5.69 -4.96
C ASN A 147 -33.27 -4.22 -5.40
N GLU A 148 -34.24 -3.94 -6.27
CA GLU A 148 -34.60 -2.60 -6.71
C GLU A 148 -35.35 -1.85 -5.60
N GLY A 149 -36.21 -2.50 -4.81
CA GLY A 149 -36.93 -1.88 -3.70
C GLY A 149 -37.79 -2.87 -2.94
N ILE A 150 -37.48 -3.15 -1.67
CA ILE A 150 -38.37 -3.92 -0.79
C ILE A 150 -38.83 -2.98 0.32
N GLU A 151 -40.12 -2.77 0.41
CA GLU A 151 -40.76 -2.16 1.58
C GLU A 151 -41.14 -3.25 2.57
N ILE A 152 -40.64 -3.18 3.81
CA ILE A 152 -40.97 -4.15 4.85
C ILE A 152 -42.06 -3.53 5.73
N LEU A 153 -43.30 -4.00 5.56
CA LEU A 153 -44.48 -3.54 6.28
C LEU A 153 -44.56 -4.15 7.69
N GLU A 154 -44.17 -5.42 7.81
CA GLU A 154 -44.08 -6.17 9.07
C GLU A 154 -42.95 -7.21 8.91
N GLY A 155 -42.06 -7.31 9.90
CA GLY A 155 -40.96 -8.27 9.87
C GLY A 155 -39.91 -8.02 10.95
N ASN A 156 -39.26 -9.11 11.41
CA ASN A 156 -38.23 -9.06 12.45
C ASN A 156 -36.80 -9.02 11.89
N ASN A 157 -36.50 -9.83 10.87
CA ASN A 157 -35.17 -9.87 10.24
C ASN A 157 -35.32 -10.09 8.73
N LEU A 158 -34.42 -9.47 7.96
CA LEU A 158 -34.27 -9.69 6.53
C LEU A 158 -32.90 -10.31 6.25
N THR A 159 -32.89 -11.47 5.61
CA THR A 159 -31.67 -12.17 5.22
C THR A 159 -31.67 -12.43 3.71
N LEU A 160 -30.66 -11.90 3.01
CA LEU A 160 -30.42 -12.10 1.59
C LEU A 160 -29.10 -12.85 1.40
N ILE A 161 -29.17 -14.07 0.86
CA ILE A 161 -27.97 -14.91 0.65
C ILE A 161 -27.96 -15.43 -0.78
N GLY A 162 -27.01 -14.98 -1.60
CA GLY A 162 -26.90 -15.42 -2.98
C GLY A 162 -25.46 -15.42 -3.52
N GLY A 163 -25.29 -15.80 -4.79
CA GLY A 163 -23.97 -15.77 -5.44
C GLY A 163 -23.45 -14.34 -5.60
N THR A 164 -24.36 -13.46 -5.99
CA THR A 164 -24.18 -12.00 -6.02
C THR A 164 -25.44 -11.38 -5.42
N VAL A 165 -25.27 -10.32 -4.61
CA VAL A 165 -26.38 -9.53 -4.09
C VAL A 165 -26.15 -8.06 -4.46
N ILE A 166 -27.09 -7.46 -5.19
CA ILE A 166 -27.01 -6.07 -5.63
C ILE A 166 -28.23 -5.32 -5.10
N LYS A 167 -28.01 -4.18 -4.44
CA LYS A 167 -29.05 -3.30 -3.89
C LYS A 167 -28.81 -1.86 -4.38
N THR A 168 -29.82 -1.25 -4.98
CA THR A 168 -29.69 0.08 -5.62
C THR A 168 -30.49 1.19 -4.95
N ASN A 169 -31.36 0.89 -3.98
CA ASN A 169 -32.19 1.84 -3.23
C ASN A 169 -32.13 1.60 -1.71
N GLN A 170 -32.83 2.41 -0.91
CA GLN A 170 -32.88 2.30 0.55
C GLN A 170 -33.50 0.97 1.03
N LEU A 171 -32.98 0.42 2.13
CA LEU A 171 -33.55 -0.73 2.84
C LEU A 171 -33.73 -0.33 4.30
N GLU A 172 -34.98 -0.29 4.77
CA GLU A 172 -35.32 0.14 6.12
C GLU A 172 -35.87 -1.03 6.93
N LEU A 173 -35.24 -1.30 8.07
CA LEU A 173 -35.80 -2.19 9.09
C LEU A 173 -35.42 -1.67 10.49
N PRO A 174 -36.06 -0.58 10.97
CA PRO A 174 -35.60 0.15 12.16
C PRO A 174 -35.50 -0.69 13.43
N ASP A 175 -36.38 -1.69 13.58
CA ASP A 175 -36.48 -2.56 14.77
C ASP A 175 -35.94 -3.99 14.54
N GLY A 176 -35.19 -4.23 13.45
CA GLY A 176 -34.76 -5.57 13.04
C GLY A 176 -33.33 -5.67 12.49
N THR A 177 -32.87 -6.90 12.23
CA THR A 177 -31.53 -7.15 11.65
C THR A 177 -31.59 -7.33 10.14
N ILE A 178 -30.68 -6.67 9.42
CA ILE A 178 -30.44 -6.88 7.98
C ILE A 178 -29.12 -7.65 7.81
N THR A 179 -29.17 -8.78 7.13
CA THR A 179 -27.99 -9.58 6.78
C THR A 179 -27.91 -9.76 5.27
N ILE A 180 -26.81 -9.30 4.67
CA ILE A 180 -26.48 -9.52 3.26
C ILE A 180 -25.18 -10.30 3.22
N ALA A 181 -25.21 -11.47 2.58
CA ALA A 181 -24.04 -12.32 2.42
C ALA A 181 -23.96 -12.86 0.99
N THR A 182 -22.75 -12.85 0.42
CA THR A 182 -22.47 -13.48 -0.87
C THR A 182 -21.74 -14.81 -0.66
N VAL A 183 -22.01 -15.77 -1.53
CA VAL A 183 -21.42 -17.11 -1.48
C VAL A 183 -20.87 -17.46 -2.87
N PRO A 184 -19.55 -17.32 -3.11
CA PRO A 184 -18.96 -17.70 -4.38
C PRO A 184 -18.86 -19.24 -4.49
N GLY A 185 -19.37 -19.80 -5.58
CA GLY A 185 -19.21 -21.20 -5.94
C GLY A 185 -19.94 -22.23 -5.06
N GLY A 186 -19.43 -23.48 -5.09
CA GLY A 186 -20.03 -24.71 -4.55
C GLY A 186 -20.01 -24.88 -3.03
N SER A 187 -20.50 -23.91 -2.26
CA SER A 187 -20.19 -23.77 -0.83
C SER A 187 -21.38 -24.07 0.12
N LEU A 188 -21.07 -24.41 1.38
CA LEU A 188 -22.03 -24.66 2.48
C LEU A 188 -21.98 -23.53 3.51
N VAL A 189 -23.12 -22.91 3.80
CA VAL A 189 -23.28 -21.86 4.81
C VAL A 189 -24.11 -22.39 5.98
N LYS A 190 -23.60 -22.34 7.22
CA LYS A 190 -24.38 -22.71 8.42
C LYS A 190 -24.95 -21.48 9.13
N ILE A 191 -26.20 -21.59 9.63
CA ILE A 191 -26.90 -20.61 10.45
C ILE A 191 -26.64 -20.97 11.92
N SER A 192 -25.82 -20.20 12.64
CA SER A 192 -25.64 -20.33 14.10
C SER A 192 -26.42 -19.26 14.87
N GLN A 193 -26.92 -19.61 16.06
CA GLN A 193 -27.70 -18.70 16.92
C GLN A 193 -26.86 -17.59 17.59
N GLN A 194 -27.56 -16.58 18.09
CA GLN A 194 -27.14 -15.29 18.66
C GLN A 194 -25.65 -15.16 19.04
N GLY A 195 -24.92 -14.32 18.31
CA GLY A 195 -23.53 -13.94 18.60
C GLY A 195 -22.43 -14.57 17.73
N SER A 196 -22.74 -15.15 16.56
CA SER A 196 -21.71 -15.67 15.64
C SER A 196 -22.00 -15.33 14.18
N LEU A 197 -21.01 -14.71 13.52
CA LEU A 197 -20.96 -14.45 12.08
C LEU A 197 -20.63 -15.77 11.35
N LEU A 198 -21.60 -16.35 10.62
CA LEU A 198 -21.47 -17.42 9.61
C LEU A 198 -20.18 -18.28 9.61
N ASN A 199 -20.29 -19.57 9.98
CA ASN A 199 -19.23 -20.55 9.72
C ASN A 199 -19.41 -21.18 8.32
N LEU A 200 -18.41 -20.96 7.45
CA LEU A 200 -18.19 -21.66 6.18
C LEU A 200 -17.35 -22.92 6.44
N GLU A 201 -17.96 -24.10 6.30
CA GLU A 201 -17.20 -25.36 6.27
C GLU A 201 -17.03 -25.79 4.80
N VAL A 202 -15.79 -26.11 4.41
CA VAL A 202 -15.45 -26.67 3.10
C VAL A 202 -14.90 -28.08 3.31
N GLU A 203 -15.60 -29.12 2.83
CA GLU A 203 -15.06 -30.48 2.74
C GLU A 203 -15.70 -31.30 1.57
N PRO A 204 -15.05 -32.37 1.07
CA PRO A 204 -14.74 -32.58 -0.36
C PRO A 204 -15.76 -33.34 -1.23
N LEU A 205 -15.74 -33.08 -2.55
CA LEU A 205 -16.44 -33.80 -3.65
C LEU A 205 -15.98 -35.27 -3.82
N PRO A 206 -16.62 -36.12 -4.66
CA PRO A 206 -18.03 -36.53 -4.73
C PRO A 206 -18.16 -38.08 -4.71
N SER A 207 -19.37 -38.63 -4.51
CA SER A 207 -19.65 -40.07 -4.72
C SER A 207 -20.69 -40.28 -5.82
N ASN A 208 -20.26 -40.60 -7.05
CA ASN A 208 -21.14 -40.87 -8.21
C ASN A 208 -21.70 -42.30 -8.16
N PRO A 209 -22.95 -42.59 -8.64
CA PRO A 209 -23.09 -42.94 -10.06
C PRO A 209 -24.44 -42.57 -10.75
N SER A 210 -24.30 -42.21 -12.04
CA SER A 210 -25.09 -42.68 -13.20
C SER A 210 -26.32 -41.90 -13.75
N THR A 211 -26.06 -41.36 -14.95
CA THR A 211 -26.86 -41.36 -16.20
C THR A 211 -27.92 -40.30 -16.51
N ALA A 212 -27.59 -39.58 -17.61
CA ALA A 212 -28.41 -39.17 -18.76
C ALA A 212 -29.00 -37.74 -18.78
N GLU A 213 -28.32 -36.91 -19.59
CA GLU A 213 -28.83 -35.87 -20.51
C GLU A 213 -29.97 -34.95 -20.06
N GLN A 214 -29.65 -33.67 -19.86
CA GLN A 214 -30.37 -32.57 -20.51
C GLN A 214 -29.42 -31.37 -20.67
N SER A 215 -29.22 -30.95 -21.92
CA SER A 215 -28.50 -29.73 -22.27
C SER A 215 -29.34 -28.51 -21.91
N PHE A 216 -28.76 -27.57 -21.18
CA PHE A 216 -29.31 -26.23 -20.98
C PHE A 216 -28.45 -25.22 -21.74
N THR A 217 -29.10 -24.37 -22.52
CA THR A 217 -28.53 -23.14 -23.06
C THR A 217 -29.16 -21.99 -22.28
N PRO A 218 -28.40 -21.27 -21.44
CA PRO A 218 -28.93 -20.13 -20.71
C PRO A 218 -29.41 -19.04 -21.67
N LEU A 219 -30.57 -18.47 -21.39
CA LEU A 219 -30.99 -17.20 -21.99
C LEU A 219 -30.11 -16.07 -21.44
N SER A 220 -29.91 -15.02 -22.24
CA SER A 220 -29.10 -13.88 -21.80
C SER A 220 -29.81 -13.08 -20.71
N LEU A 221 -29.04 -12.45 -19.82
CA LEU A 221 -29.57 -11.65 -18.71
C LEU A 221 -30.52 -10.54 -19.18
N ALA A 222 -30.36 -10.00 -20.39
CA ALA A 222 -31.30 -9.03 -20.97
C ALA A 222 -32.67 -9.65 -21.31
N GLU A 223 -32.72 -10.89 -21.80
CA GLU A 223 -33.99 -11.61 -22.07
C GLU A 223 -34.70 -12.02 -20.76
N LEU A 224 -33.96 -12.09 -19.65
CA LEU A 224 -34.46 -12.37 -18.30
C LEU A 224 -34.94 -11.11 -17.55
N LEU A 225 -34.45 -9.92 -17.93
CA LEU A 225 -34.72 -8.66 -17.22
C LEU A 225 -35.75 -7.75 -17.90
N THR A 226 -35.94 -7.84 -19.22
CA THR A 226 -36.73 -6.83 -19.94
C THR A 226 -37.81 -7.43 -20.83
N GLY A 227 -38.83 -8.09 -20.28
CA GLY A 227 -40.07 -8.29 -21.06
C GLY A 227 -40.43 -6.97 -21.75
N ASP A 228 -40.47 -6.99 -23.09
CA ASP A 228 -40.21 -5.85 -23.98
C ASP A 228 -40.60 -4.45 -23.44
N ASP A 229 -39.62 -3.53 -23.50
CA ASP A 229 -39.76 -2.07 -23.49
C ASP A 229 -39.94 -1.38 -22.11
N VAL A 230 -38.91 -0.68 -21.57
CA VAL A 230 -38.92 0.70 -20.99
C VAL A 230 -37.48 1.13 -20.59
N SER A 231 -37.17 2.43 -20.75
CA SER A 231 -35.85 3.08 -20.72
C SER A 231 -35.64 4.14 -19.61
N HIS A 232 -34.51 4.00 -18.91
CA HIS A 232 -33.70 4.98 -18.12
C HIS A 232 -33.93 5.03 -16.59
N ALA A 233 -32.93 4.88 -15.70
CA ALA A 233 -31.49 4.59 -15.79
C ALA A 233 -31.20 3.28 -15.02
N THR A 234 -30.94 2.17 -15.72
CA THR A 234 -31.38 0.84 -15.23
C THR A 234 -30.57 -0.38 -15.72
N GLU A 235 -29.45 -0.23 -16.44
CA GLU A 235 -28.83 -1.36 -17.15
C GLU A 235 -27.48 -1.85 -16.58
N PHE A 236 -27.35 -3.18 -16.52
CA PHE A 236 -26.10 -3.90 -16.32
C PHE A 236 -25.54 -4.33 -17.68
N THR A 237 -24.22 -4.18 -17.90
CA THR A 237 -23.56 -4.91 -18.99
C THR A 237 -22.94 -6.17 -18.41
N ASP A 238 -23.46 -7.33 -18.80
CA ASP A 238 -22.75 -8.60 -18.60
C ASP A 238 -21.55 -8.61 -19.56
N ASN A 239 -20.35 -8.66 -19.00
CA ASN A 239 -19.11 -8.62 -19.76
C ASN A 239 -18.79 -9.97 -20.43
N GLY A 240 -19.56 -11.03 -20.13
CA GLY A 240 -19.38 -12.38 -20.66
C GLY A 240 -18.27 -13.18 -19.97
N ASP A 241 -17.79 -12.70 -18.82
CA ASP A 241 -16.68 -13.25 -18.03
C ASP A 241 -17.01 -13.42 -16.53
N ASN A 242 -18.31 -13.53 -16.21
CA ASN A 242 -18.89 -13.59 -14.85
C ASN A 242 -18.82 -12.28 -14.05
N THR A 243 -18.46 -11.15 -14.67
CA THR A 243 -18.52 -9.83 -14.03
C THR A 243 -19.67 -8.99 -14.57
N VAL A 244 -20.17 -8.05 -13.76
CA VAL A 244 -21.27 -7.17 -14.15
C VAL A 244 -20.87 -5.71 -13.96
N THR A 245 -21.02 -4.89 -15.00
CA THR A 245 -20.74 -3.44 -14.93
C THR A 245 -22.02 -2.63 -14.82
N LEU A 246 -22.11 -1.79 -13.78
CA LEU A 246 -23.18 -0.80 -13.61
C LEU A 246 -22.98 0.35 -14.62
N THR A 247 -23.85 0.45 -15.62
CA THR A 247 -23.73 1.52 -16.62
C THR A 247 -23.81 2.90 -15.95
N SER A 248 -22.89 3.79 -16.33
CA SER A 248 -22.66 5.14 -15.78
C SER A 248 -21.70 5.26 -14.58
N SER A 249 -21.40 4.18 -13.85
CA SER A 249 -20.40 4.22 -12.76
C SER A 249 -19.02 3.68 -13.17
N GLY A 250 -18.98 2.77 -14.16
CA GLY A 250 -17.75 2.04 -14.53
C GLY A 250 -17.31 0.99 -13.50
N ILE A 251 -18.08 0.79 -12.43
CA ILE A 251 -17.80 -0.20 -11.40
C ILE A 251 -18.14 -1.58 -11.96
N THR A 252 -17.14 -2.45 -12.01
CA THR A 252 -17.28 -3.86 -12.37
C THR A 252 -17.32 -4.66 -11.07
N VAL A 253 -18.45 -5.30 -10.79
CA VAL A 253 -18.65 -6.11 -9.60
C VAL A 253 -18.38 -7.56 -9.98
N ALA A 254 -17.37 -8.17 -9.37
CA ALA A 254 -17.01 -9.56 -9.58
C ALA A 254 -17.76 -10.48 -8.60
N PRO A 255 -17.85 -11.79 -8.88
CA PRO A 255 -18.39 -12.75 -7.92
C PRO A 255 -17.58 -12.72 -6.62
N GLY A 256 -18.27 -12.52 -5.49
CA GLY A 256 -17.64 -12.36 -4.17
C GLY A 256 -17.49 -10.91 -3.71
N ASP A 257 -17.74 -9.92 -4.58
CA ASP A 257 -17.71 -8.51 -4.19
C ASP A 257 -19.05 -8.06 -3.58
N VAL A 258 -19.02 -6.96 -2.82
CA VAL A 258 -20.21 -6.28 -2.33
C VAL A 258 -20.12 -4.78 -2.62
N THR A 259 -21.21 -4.20 -3.12
CA THR A 259 -21.38 -2.74 -3.21
C THR A 259 -22.75 -2.36 -2.66
N VAL A 260 -22.78 -1.31 -1.86
CA VAL A 260 -24.01 -0.85 -1.17
C VAL A 260 -24.06 0.66 -1.21
N LYS A 261 -25.24 1.23 -1.53
CA LYS A 261 -25.45 2.68 -1.50
C LYS A 261 -25.99 3.14 -0.15
N ASP A 262 -27.14 2.64 0.30
CA ASP A 262 -27.80 3.15 1.52
C ASP A 262 -28.20 2.02 2.47
N VAL A 263 -27.92 2.17 3.77
CA VAL A 263 -28.28 1.21 4.84
C VAL A 263 -28.76 1.95 6.08
N THR A 264 -29.92 1.58 6.61
CA THR A 264 -30.40 2.02 7.94
C THR A 264 -30.90 0.80 8.72
N ALA A 265 -30.26 0.45 9.85
CA ALA A 265 -30.60 -0.75 10.62
C ALA A 265 -30.36 -0.60 12.14
N GLN A 266 -30.84 -1.54 12.96
CA GLN A 266 -30.34 -1.63 14.35
C GLN A 266 -28.88 -2.10 14.39
N THR A 267 -28.53 -3.10 13.61
CA THR A 267 -27.15 -3.56 13.44
C THR A 267 -26.97 -3.95 11.99
N ALA A 268 -25.85 -3.55 11.39
CA ALA A 268 -25.55 -3.78 9.99
C ALA A 268 -24.20 -4.46 9.83
N LEU A 269 -24.18 -5.58 9.08
CA LEU A 269 -22.97 -6.28 8.67
C LEU A 269 -22.94 -6.37 7.15
N LEU A 270 -21.91 -5.77 6.55
CA LEU A 270 -21.59 -5.90 5.13
C LEU A 270 -20.32 -6.73 5.00
N SER A 271 -20.39 -7.88 4.32
CA SER A 271 -19.25 -8.79 4.20
C SER A 271 -19.04 -9.23 2.74
N ALA A 272 -17.86 -8.93 2.20
CA ALA A 272 -17.40 -9.32 0.88
C ALA A 272 -16.31 -10.40 0.96
N ASN A 273 -16.33 -11.35 0.02
CA ASN A 273 -15.30 -12.38 -0.13
C ASN A 273 -14.13 -11.93 -1.03
N ASN A 274 -14.26 -10.86 -1.80
CA ASN A 274 -13.11 -10.12 -2.31
C ASN A 274 -13.21 -8.66 -1.85
N ASP A 275 -13.77 -7.76 -2.67
CA ASP A 275 -13.77 -6.32 -2.38
C ASP A 275 -15.14 -5.82 -1.87
N LEU A 276 -15.10 -4.94 -0.86
CA LEU A 276 -16.24 -4.14 -0.43
C LEU A 276 -16.08 -2.72 -0.97
N THR A 277 -16.84 -2.37 -2.01
CA THR A 277 -16.76 -1.07 -2.69
C THR A 277 -17.93 -0.17 -2.28
N LEU A 278 -17.62 0.93 -1.60
CA LEU A 278 -18.59 1.88 -1.04
C LEU A 278 -18.35 3.29 -1.60
N THR A 279 -19.05 3.61 -2.69
CA THR A 279 -18.92 4.89 -3.39
C THR A 279 -20.09 5.80 -3.05
N GLU A 280 -19.82 6.87 -2.30
CA GLU A 280 -20.78 7.87 -1.80
C GLU A 280 -21.96 7.22 -1.03
N SER A 281 -21.68 6.13 -0.32
CA SER A 281 -22.66 5.35 0.42
C SER A 281 -23.12 6.05 1.70
N GLN A 282 -24.39 5.89 2.09
CA GLN A 282 -24.99 6.40 3.33
C GLN A 282 -25.34 5.24 4.26
N LEU A 283 -24.49 4.94 5.24
CA LEU A 283 -24.64 3.81 6.15
C LEU A 283 -24.92 4.32 7.56
N SER A 284 -26.04 3.92 8.15
CA SER A 284 -26.47 4.30 9.49
C SER A 284 -26.96 3.11 10.31
N SER A 285 -26.61 3.06 11.59
CA SER A 285 -27.16 2.07 12.51
C SER A 285 -27.37 2.58 13.95
N THR A 286 -28.39 2.06 14.65
CA THR A 286 -28.66 2.37 16.07
C THR A 286 -27.88 1.50 17.06
N GLY A 287 -27.08 0.56 16.55
CA GLY A 287 -26.15 -0.34 17.24
C GLY A 287 -24.87 -0.45 16.41
N ASP A 288 -24.37 -1.67 16.18
CA ASP A 288 -23.08 -1.86 15.51
C ASP A 288 -23.16 -1.79 13.97
N LEU A 289 -22.12 -1.22 13.33
CA LEU A 289 -21.88 -1.25 11.89
C LEU A 289 -20.54 -1.96 11.63
N THR A 290 -20.56 -3.07 10.89
CA THR A 290 -19.36 -3.84 10.56
C THR A 290 -19.21 -3.99 9.05
N LEU A 291 -18.06 -3.57 8.53
CA LEU A 291 -17.67 -3.61 7.12
C LEU A 291 -16.48 -4.56 6.94
N LEU A 292 -16.66 -5.69 6.26
CA LEU A 292 -15.65 -6.73 6.09
C LEU A 292 -15.37 -7.02 4.61
N ALA A 293 -14.10 -7.13 4.25
CA ALA A 293 -13.61 -7.60 2.97
C ALA A 293 -12.42 -8.54 3.16
N LYS A 294 -12.31 -9.59 2.34
CA LYS A 294 -11.12 -10.47 2.33
C LYS A 294 -9.97 -9.88 1.53
N GLU A 295 -10.25 -9.02 0.57
CA GLU A 295 -9.24 -8.25 -0.14
C GLU A 295 -9.27 -6.82 0.38
N THR A 296 -10.01 -5.91 -0.28
CA THR A 296 -9.96 -4.48 0.05
C THR A 296 -11.33 -3.92 0.45
N VAL A 297 -11.35 -3.09 1.50
CA VAL A 297 -12.45 -2.14 1.71
C VAL A 297 -12.09 -0.82 1.00
N LEU A 298 -12.85 -0.47 -0.04
CA LEU A 298 -12.64 0.70 -0.87
C LEU A 298 -13.76 1.72 -0.65
N ILE A 299 -13.41 2.91 -0.15
CA ILE A 299 -14.37 3.97 0.18
C ILE A 299 -14.04 5.24 -0.60
N ARG A 300 -15.06 5.84 -1.21
CA ARG A 300 -14.93 7.05 -2.05
C ARG A 300 -16.03 8.06 -1.77
N ASP A 301 -15.69 9.34 -1.77
CA ASP A 301 -16.62 10.46 -1.89
C ASP A 301 -16.35 11.30 -3.16
N THR A 302 -17.25 12.24 -3.42
CA THR A 302 -17.11 13.26 -4.47
C THR A 302 -17.38 14.65 -3.89
N PRO A 303 -16.88 15.74 -4.52
CA PRO A 303 -17.22 17.09 -4.09
C PRO A 303 -18.73 17.35 -4.00
N GLU A 304 -19.53 16.63 -4.81
CA GLU A 304 -20.98 16.73 -4.85
C GLU A 304 -21.70 15.83 -3.82
N ASN A 305 -21.21 14.60 -3.61
CA ASN A 305 -21.86 13.61 -2.75
C ASN A 305 -20.90 13.09 -1.66
N SER A 306 -21.31 13.21 -0.40
CA SER A 306 -20.55 12.70 0.74
C SER A 306 -20.67 11.19 0.91
N PHE A 307 -19.72 10.61 1.64
CA PHE A 307 -19.86 9.27 2.21
C PHE A 307 -20.27 9.37 3.69
N GLN A 308 -21.09 8.46 4.20
CA GLN A 308 -21.43 8.39 5.62
C GLN A 308 -21.36 6.96 6.14
N ALA A 309 -20.69 6.76 7.27
CA ALA A 309 -20.74 5.57 8.10
C ALA A 309 -20.95 5.99 9.56
N VAL A 310 -22.18 5.89 10.04
CA VAL A 310 -22.60 6.36 11.37
C VAL A 310 -23.21 5.18 12.16
N ALA A 311 -22.58 4.82 13.27
CA ALA A 311 -23.06 3.78 14.18
C ALA A 311 -23.29 4.36 15.58
N GLN A 312 -24.43 4.11 16.20
CA GLN A 312 -24.62 4.46 17.62
C GLN A 312 -23.91 3.47 18.57
N GLY A 313 -23.60 2.26 18.10
CA GLY A 313 -22.68 1.30 18.71
C GLY A 313 -21.29 1.36 18.07
N ASN A 314 -20.64 0.22 17.91
CA ASN A 314 -19.27 0.12 17.38
C ASN A 314 -19.24 0.21 15.84
N LEU A 315 -18.22 0.85 15.30
CA LEU A 315 -17.91 0.87 13.86
C LEU A 315 -16.61 0.11 13.59
N LYS A 316 -16.72 -1.04 12.90
CA LYS A 316 -15.55 -1.83 12.51
C LYS A 316 -15.39 -1.87 10.99
N ILE A 317 -14.19 -1.53 10.50
CA ILE A 317 -13.81 -1.64 9.10
C ILE A 317 -12.61 -2.57 8.99
N GLN A 318 -12.75 -3.67 8.25
CA GLN A 318 -11.69 -4.66 8.08
C GLN A 318 -11.56 -5.09 6.63
N GLY A 319 -10.36 -4.93 6.08
CA GLY A 319 -9.96 -5.51 4.80
C GLY A 319 -8.70 -6.33 5.01
N ASP A 320 -8.75 -7.66 4.87
CA ASP A 320 -7.59 -8.51 5.17
C ASP A 320 -6.38 -8.17 4.25
N GLY A 321 -6.64 -7.81 2.97
CA GLY A 321 -5.65 -7.38 1.99
C GLY A 321 -5.39 -5.86 1.90
N GLY A 322 -6.26 -5.02 2.48
CA GLY A 322 -6.05 -3.57 2.57
C GLY A 322 -7.31 -2.75 2.90
N ILE A 323 -7.08 -1.48 3.30
CA ILE A 323 -8.12 -0.46 3.46
C ILE A 323 -7.70 0.77 2.64
N ASP A 324 -8.56 1.23 1.74
CA ASP A 324 -8.32 2.42 0.91
C ASP A 324 -9.51 3.39 1.01
N ILE A 325 -9.33 4.44 1.82
CA ILE A 325 -10.31 5.50 2.04
C ILE A 325 -9.81 6.79 1.38
N GLN A 326 -10.61 7.31 0.45
CA GLN A 326 -10.43 8.63 -0.16
C GLN A 326 -11.75 9.39 -0.05
N ALA A 327 -11.97 9.99 1.11
CA ALA A 327 -13.26 10.51 1.53
C ALA A 327 -13.17 11.90 2.19
N LEU A 328 -12.22 12.73 1.76
CA LEU A 328 -12.05 14.12 2.22
C LEU A 328 -12.44 15.17 1.17
N LYS A 329 -13.07 14.78 0.05
CA LYS A 329 -13.47 15.76 -0.99
C LYS A 329 -14.76 16.49 -0.61
N ASN A 330 -15.60 15.89 0.24
CA ASN A 330 -16.84 16.47 0.73
C ASN A 330 -16.75 16.79 2.24
N PRO A 331 -17.06 18.02 2.68
CA PRO A 331 -17.01 18.37 4.10
C PRO A 331 -18.07 17.66 4.95
N ASN A 332 -19.15 17.15 4.34
CA ASN A 332 -20.21 16.41 5.04
C ASN A 332 -19.91 14.92 5.19
N THR A 333 -18.72 14.45 4.79
CA THR A 333 -18.35 13.05 4.99
C THR A 333 -18.22 12.74 6.48
N ARG A 334 -18.78 11.61 6.92
CA ARG A 334 -18.82 11.21 8.35
C ARG A 334 -18.34 9.77 8.53
N PHE A 335 -17.42 9.58 9.47
CA PHE A 335 -17.09 8.28 10.08
C PHE A 335 -17.26 8.41 11.59
N GLU A 336 -18.44 8.00 12.07
CA GLU A 336 -18.86 8.25 13.44
C GLU A 336 -19.29 6.94 14.11
N SER A 337 -18.78 6.70 15.32
CA SER A 337 -19.19 5.60 16.20
C SER A 337 -19.60 6.15 17.55
N GLY A 338 -20.70 5.67 18.13
CA GLY A 338 -21.09 5.95 19.52
C GLY A 338 -20.35 5.06 20.53
N GLY A 339 -19.71 3.98 20.06
CA GLY A 339 -18.77 3.14 20.81
C GLY A 339 -17.37 3.16 20.17
N ASP A 340 -16.74 1.99 20.07
CA ASP A 340 -15.38 1.86 19.52
C ASP A 340 -15.37 1.94 17.98
N LEU A 341 -14.37 2.62 17.43
CA LEU A 341 -14.09 2.67 16.00
C LEU A 341 -12.75 1.96 15.70
N THR A 342 -12.80 0.88 14.93
CA THR A 342 -11.63 0.06 14.64
C THR A 342 -11.40 -0.14 13.15
N LEU A 343 -10.17 0.12 12.68
CA LEU A 343 -9.68 -0.23 11.35
C LEU A 343 -8.72 -1.42 11.44
N VAL A 344 -8.95 -2.49 10.66
CA VAL A 344 -8.14 -3.72 10.73
C VAL A 344 -7.62 -4.16 9.36
N SER A 345 -6.31 -4.32 9.19
CA SER A 345 -5.71 -4.89 7.98
C SER A 345 -4.27 -5.39 8.18
N ASP A 346 -3.91 -6.52 7.55
CA ASP A 346 -2.50 -6.92 7.34
C ASP A 346 -1.90 -6.28 6.07
N GLY A 347 -2.76 -5.69 5.23
CA GLY A 347 -2.41 -4.95 4.04
C GLY A 347 -2.12 -3.47 4.31
N ASN A 348 -2.11 -2.66 3.25
CA ASN A 348 -1.92 -1.22 3.40
C ASN A 348 -3.19 -0.55 3.90
N ILE A 349 -3.09 0.29 4.93
CA ILE A 349 -4.17 1.13 5.43
C ILE A 349 -3.90 2.57 4.97
N SER A 350 -4.73 3.07 4.05
CA SER A 350 -4.70 4.44 3.54
C SER A 350 -5.97 5.17 3.96
N THR A 351 -5.85 6.28 4.70
CA THR A 351 -7.00 6.90 5.38
C THR A 351 -7.10 8.41 5.16
N ASP A 352 -7.56 8.83 3.98
CA ASP A 352 -7.93 10.23 3.77
C ASP A 352 -9.38 10.44 4.26
N ALA A 353 -9.57 10.61 5.59
CA ALA A 353 -10.86 10.82 6.26
C ALA A 353 -10.71 11.41 7.68
N HIS A 354 -11.79 12.02 8.20
CA HIS A 354 -11.92 12.39 9.61
C HIS A 354 -12.74 11.33 10.36
N PHE A 355 -12.32 10.98 11.57
CA PHE A 355 -12.91 9.91 12.38
C PHE A 355 -13.31 10.43 13.76
N ALA A 356 -14.50 10.06 14.22
CA ALA A 356 -14.99 10.34 15.56
C ALA A 356 -15.52 9.07 16.24
N SER A 357 -15.01 8.78 17.44
CA SER A 357 -15.41 7.62 18.26
C SER A 357 -15.92 8.06 19.63
N GLY A 358 -17.07 7.54 20.05
CA GLY A 358 -17.64 7.66 21.39
C GLY A 358 -17.03 6.71 22.42
N GLY A 359 -16.06 5.89 21.98
CA GLY A 359 -15.24 4.99 22.78
C GLY A 359 -13.78 5.07 22.32
N ASN A 360 -13.14 3.92 22.13
CA ASN A 360 -11.75 3.84 21.68
C ASN A 360 -11.63 3.91 20.15
N PHE A 361 -10.56 4.52 19.66
CA PHE A 361 -10.16 4.44 18.26
C PHE A 361 -8.92 3.56 18.11
N SER A 362 -8.97 2.54 17.26
CA SER A 362 -7.81 1.68 17.02
C SER A 362 -7.54 1.38 15.55
N ILE A 363 -6.26 1.37 15.18
CA ILE A 363 -5.77 0.84 13.92
C ILE A 363 -4.92 -0.38 14.22
N GLU A 364 -5.33 -1.53 13.67
CA GLU A 364 -4.80 -2.84 14.04
C GLU A 364 -4.45 -3.69 12.81
N ASN A 365 -3.54 -4.63 12.99
CA ASN A 365 -3.36 -5.76 12.07
C ASN A 365 -4.34 -6.91 12.42
N LEU A 366 -4.38 -7.99 11.63
CA LEU A 366 -5.31 -9.10 11.89
C LEU A 366 -4.98 -9.87 13.19
N ALA A 367 -3.79 -9.68 13.76
CA ALA A 367 -3.39 -10.22 15.06
C ALA A 367 -3.82 -9.32 16.24
N GLY A 368 -4.42 -8.15 15.99
CA GLY A 368 -4.80 -7.18 17.01
C GLY A 368 -3.65 -6.34 17.55
N GLU A 369 -2.50 -6.32 16.85
CA GLU A 369 -1.37 -5.44 17.19
C GLU A 369 -1.51 -4.10 16.46
N PRO A 370 -0.94 -2.99 16.98
CA PRO A 370 -1.04 -1.68 16.34
C PRO A 370 -0.56 -1.69 14.88
N GLY A 371 -1.46 -1.30 13.96
CA GLY A 371 -1.23 -1.27 12.52
C GLY A 371 -0.66 0.05 12.02
N ASN A 372 0.20 0.00 11.01
CA ASN A 372 0.74 1.19 10.36
C ASN A 372 -0.26 1.75 9.36
N PHE A 373 -0.31 3.07 9.19
CA PHE A 373 -1.18 3.70 8.21
C PHE A 373 -0.53 4.91 7.53
N VAL A 374 -1.05 5.24 6.35
CA VAL A 374 -0.60 6.35 5.54
C VAL A 374 -1.77 7.27 5.16
N SER A 375 -1.47 8.53 4.95
CA SER A 375 -2.47 9.50 4.48
C SER A 375 -1.84 10.47 3.48
N LEU A 376 -2.53 10.74 2.38
CA LEU A 376 -2.13 11.79 1.44
C LEU A 376 -2.77 13.13 1.84
N GLN A 377 -3.92 13.09 2.49
CA GLN A 377 -4.67 14.22 3.06
C GLN A 377 -5.03 13.88 4.50
N ASP A 378 -5.03 14.87 5.40
CA ASP A 378 -4.77 14.54 6.80
C ASP A 378 -5.94 13.93 7.55
N PRO A 379 -5.66 12.90 8.37
CA PRO A 379 -6.66 12.38 9.25
C PRO A 379 -6.74 13.26 10.49
N ILE A 380 -7.99 13.59 10.85
CA ILE A 380 -8.34 14.11 12.18
C ILE A 380 -9.03 12.97 12.91
N ILE A 381 -8.50 12.61 14.08
CA ILE A 381 -9.02 11.54 14.91
C ILE A 381 -9.48 12.13 16.24
N THR A 382 -10.73 11.91 16.60
CA THR A 382 -11.29 12.25 17.92
C THR A 382 -11.87 11.02 18.59
N ALA A 383 -11.59 10.84 19.89
CA ALA A 383 -12.07 9.71 20.66
C ALA A 383 -12.47 10.10 22.10
N ASP A 384 -13.63 9.63 22.56
CA ASP A 384 -14.08 9.69 23.96
C ASP A 384 -13.40 8.61 24.84
N GLY A 385 -12.46 7.85 24.30
CA GLY A 385 -11.63 6.84 24.95
C GLY A 385 -10.20 6.82 24.37
N ASP A 386 -9.50 5.69 24.50
CA ASP A 386 -8.10 5.55 24.09
C ASP A 386 -7.93 5.53 22.57
N VAL A 387 -6.81 6.05 22.07
CA VAL A 387 -6.41 6.02 20.66
C VAL A 387 -5.14 5.19 20.50
N THR A 388 -5.17 4.14 19.68
CA THR A 388 -4.02 3.26 19.43
C THR A 388 -3.70 3.10 17.94
N PHE A 389 -2.44 3.30 17.54
CA PHE A 389 -1.98 3.08 16.17
C PHE A 389 -0.48 2.71 16.09
N GLY A 390 -0.05 2.16 14.96
CA GLY A 390 1.35 1.86 14.66
C GLY A 390 2.13 3.09 14.18
N ASN A 391 2.95 2.95 13.14
CA ASN A 391 3.64 4.08 12.52
C ASN A 391 2.69 4.86 11.59
N TYR A 392 2.81 6.17 11.58
CA TYR A 392 2.12 7.08 10.67
C TYR A 392 3.08 7.72 9.67
N THR A 393 2.67 7.81 8.40
CA THR A 393 3.33 8.65 7.39
C THR A 393 2.30 9.37 6.53
N GLY A 394 2.24 10.69 6.60
CA GLY A 394 1.28 11.48 5.81
C GLY A 394 1.55 12.98 5.82
N SER A 395 0.59 13.83 5.51
CA SER A 395 0.84 15.28 5.39
C SER A 395 1.06 15.87 6.80
N SER A 396 0.05 15.92 7.67
CA SER A 396 -0.05 16.36 9.07
C SER A 396 -0.87 15.34 9.88
N LEU A 397 -0.96 15.53 11.20
CA LEU A 397 -1.77 14.65 12.05
C LEU A 397 -2.37 15.42 13.23
N LYS A 398 -3.68 15.25 13.46
CA LYS A 398 -4.35 15.69 14.69
C LYS A 398 -5.07 14.50 15.35
N VAL A 399 -4.75 14.27 16.62
CA VAL A 399 -5.39 13.26 17.47
C VAL A 399 -5.80 13.89 18.78
N GLU A 400 -7.07 13.78 19.13
CA GLU A 400 -7.61 14.26 20.40
C GLU A 400 -8.39 13.15 21.09
N SER A 401 -8.13 12.99 22.38
CA SER A 401 -8.66 11.89 23.16
C SER A 401 -8.94 12.34 24.60
N THR A 402 -10.05 11.88 25.16
CA THR A 402 -10.28 11.96 26.61
C THR A 402 -9.45 10.93 27.37
N GLY A 403 -9.01 9.86 26.70
CA GLY A 403 -8.17 8.77 27.20
C GLY A 403 -6.69 8.94 26.83
N ASN A 404 -6.00 7.81 26.70
CA ASN A 404 -4.59 7.72 26.30
C ASN A 404 -4.41 7.75 24.78
N ILE A 405 -3.25 8.20 24.32
CA ILE A 405 -2.83 8.10 22.91
C ILE A 405 -1.57 7.24 22.87
N GLU A 406 -1.64 6.07 22.23
CA GLU A 406 -0.50 5.18 22.01
C GLU A 406 -0.20 5.05 20.51
N GLY A 407 0.98 5.54 20.09
CA GLY A 407 1.40 5.53 18.69
C GLY A 407 2.84 5.06 18.48
N GLY A 408 3.16 4.68 17.25
CA GLY A 408 4.51 4.40 16.78
C GLY A 408 5.29 5.67 16.38
N ASN A 409 6.13 5.55 15.36
CA ASN A 409 6.83 6.69 14.76
C ASN A 409 5.89 7.51 13.85
N ILE A 410 6.03 8.83 13.87
CA ILE A 410 5.27 9.78 13.06
C ILE A 410 6.22 10.49 12.07
N LYS A 411 5.94 10.38 10.76
CA LYS A 411 6.62 11.13 9.70
C LYS A 411 5.61 12.02 8.96
N ILE A 412 5.85 13.32 8.97
CA ILE A 412 4.99 14.37 8.41
C ILE A 412 5.65 14.94 7.16
N THR A 413 4.93 14.90 6.04
CA THR A 413 5.50 15.06 4.69
C THR A 413 5.04 16.35 4.00
N ALA A 414 3.90 16.93 4.37
CA ALA A 414 3.36 18.16 3.77
C ALA A 414 2.32 18.84 4.69
N PRO A 415 1.95 20.13 4.52
CA PRO A 415 0.79 20.70 5.21
C PRO A 415 -0.56 20.16 4.69
N ASP A 416 -1.63 20.29 5.46
CA ASP A 416 -2.98 19.93 5.03
C ASP A 416 -3.61 21.00 4.12
N THR A 417 -3.41 20.91 2.81
CA THR A 417 -4.05 21.85 1.88
C THR A 417 -5.51 21.53 1.56
N GLY A 418 -6.08 20.45 2.11
CA GLY A 418 -7.44 19.96 1.82
C GLY A 418 -8.55 20.59 2.65
N LEU A 419 -8.22 21.23 3.79
CA LEU A 419 -9.19 21.89 4.67
C LEU A 419 -9.78 23.15 3.98
N ALA A 420 -11.11 23.22 3.86
CA ALA A 420 -11.83 24.30 3.20
C ALA A 420 -11.49 25.69 3.80
N ASP A 421 -11.63 26.75 2.99
CA ASP A 421 -11.45 28.14 3.42
C ASP A 421 -12.48 28.52 4.49
N LEU A 422 -12.13 28.30 5.75
CA LEU A 422 -12.81 28.91 6.89
C LEU A 422 -12.42 30.38 6.97
N ASP A 423 -13.40 31.24 7.24
CA ASP A 423 -13.26 32.69 7.28
C ASP A 423 -12.13 33.11 8.23
N PRO A 424 -11.06 33.77 7.74
CA PRO A 424 -9.90 34.15 8.55
C PRO A 424 -10.23 35.18 9.64
N ASP A 425 -11.41 35.80 9.64
CA ASP A 425 -11.82 36.80 10.64
C ASP A 425 -12.45 36.20 11.92
N SER A 426 -12.66 34.87 12.02
CA SER A 426 -13.23 34.19 13.21
C SER A 426 -12.18 33.63 14.19
N ALA A 427 -11.09 34.37 14.42
CA ALA A 427 -9.88 33.90 15.10
C ALA A 427 -9.97 33.70 16.64
N SER A 428 -11.13 33.41 17.23
CA SER A 428 -11.29 33.26 18.69
C SER A 428 -11.37 31.84 19.24
N ASP A 429 -11.54 30.80 18.40
CA ASP A 429 -11.69 29.42 18.87
C ASP A 429 -10.43 28.57 18.68
N ILE A 430 -10.04 27.84 19.72
CA ILE A 430 -8.82 27.02 19.79
C ILE A 430 -8.77 25.99 18.63
N GLY A 431 -9.91 25.45 18.22
CA GLY A 431 -10.03 24.56 17.06
C GLY A 431 -9.66 25.21 15.71
N GLN A 432 -9.97 26.49 15.52
CA GLN A 432 -9.66 27.24 14.29
C GLN A 432 -8.15 27.53 14.16
N SER A 433 -7.47 27.73 15.28
CA SER A 433 -6.00 27.88 15.33
C SER A 433 -5.28 26.60 14.91
N ASP A 434 -5.77 25.45 15.36
CA ASP A 434 -5.20 24.15 14.99
C ASP A 434 -5.36 23.86 13.50
N ILE A 435 -6.56 24.05 12.96
CA ILE A 435 -6.85 23.88 11.53
C ILE A 435 -5.94 24.78 10.69
N ASN A 436 -5.76 26.04 11.09
CA ASN A 436 -4.82 26.94 10.44
C ASN A 436 -3.37 26.46 10.55
N THR A 437 -2.99 25.86 11.67
CA THR A 437 -1.65 25.31 11.90
C THR A 437 -1.37 24.10 11.01
N LEU A 438 -2.31 23.15 10.94
CA LEU A 438 -2.26 21.97 10.08
C LEU A 438 -2.22 22.38 8.60
N ARG A 439 -3.01 23.38 8.19
CA ARG A 439 -3.06 23.86 6.81
C ARG A 439 -1.81 24.62 6.36
N SER A 440 -1.22 25.41 7.26
CA SER A 440 -0.10 26.27 6.93
C SER A 440 1.27 25.63 7.19
N SER A 441 1.31 24.48 7.88
CA SER A 441 2.56 23.87 8.31
C SER A 441 2.44 22.36 8.53
N ARG A 442 3.58 21.67 8.43
CA ARG A 442 3.73 20.23 8.70
C ARG A 442 3.62 19.95 10.21
N ALA A 443 2.40 19.88 10.72
CA ALA A 443 2.15 19.89 12.16
C ALA A 443 1.71 18.53 12.71
N VAL A 444 2.05 18.29 13.97
CA VAL A 444 1.53 17.19 14.78
C VAL A 444 0.88 17.78 16.02
N ILE A 445 -0.38 17.42 16.26
CA ILE A 445 -1.14 17.83 17.44
C ILE A 445 -1.72 16.59 18.09
N LEU A 446 -1.18 16.18 19.23
CA LEU A 446 -1.71 15.08 20.05
C LEU A 446 -2.16 15.64 21.40
N ARG A 447 -3.43 15.44 21.76
CA ARG A 447 -3.99 15.85 23.05
C ARG A 447 -4.71 14.70 23.74
N ALA A 448 -4.22 14.31 24.92
CA ALA A 448 -4.76 13.20 25.72
C ALA A 448 -5.31 13.73 27.06
N GLY A 449 -6.32 13.05 27.61
CA GLY A 449 -6.92 13.44 28.90
C GLY A 449 -7.80 14.69 28.82
N LEU A 450 -8.36 15.01 27.65
CA LEU A 450 -9.30 16.12 27.51
C LEU A 450 -10.63 15.83 28.25
N SER A 451 -11.26 16.86 28.79
CA SER A 451 -12.67 16.77 29.18
C SER A 451 -13.56 16.68 27.92
N LYS A 452 -14.76 16.11 28.08
CA LYS A 452 -15.72 16.02 26.98
C LYS A 452 -16.09 17.39 26.41
N ASP A 453 -16.16 18.42 27.25
CA ASP A 453 -16.42 19.79 26.82
C ASP A 453 -15.24 20.39 26.04
N GLU A 454 -13.99 20.05 26.39
CA GLU A 454 -12.80 20.43 25.62
C GLU A 454 -12.75 19.72 24.25
N LEU A 455 -13.18 18.46 24.17
CA LEU A 455 -13.28 17.72 22.90
C LEU A 455 -14.41 18.28 22.01
N THR A 456 -15.54 18.69 22.60
CA THR A 456 -16.73 19.17 21.85
C THR A 456 -16.58 20.61 21.35
N ASN A 457 -15.93 21.50 22.11
CA ASN A 457 -15.69 22.91 21.73
C ASN A 457 -14.64 23.10 20.60
N GLN A 458 -14.09 22.01 20.06
CA GLN A 458 -13.16 22.05 18.91
C GLN A 458 -13.75 21.47 17.62
N VAL A 459 -14.98 20.93 17.64
CA VAL A 459 -15.56 20.15 16.53
C VAL A 459 -16.79 20.83 15.88
N THR A 460 -17.34 21.90 16.45
CA THR A 460 -18.56 22.52 15.90
C THR A 460 -18.28 23.52 14.78
N ASP A 461 -18.04 23.04 13.55
CA ASP A 461 -18.64 23.70 12.37
C ASP A 461 -18.75 22.73 11.18
N ASN A 462 -19.74 21.84 11.22
CA ASN A 462 -20.31 21.14 10.05
C ASN A 462 -21.75 20.68 10.32
N SER A 463 -22.54 21.52 10.99
CA SER A 463 -23.98 21.30 11.15
C SER A 463 -24.73 22.59 10.83
N ALA A 464 -25.11 22.72 9.56
CA ALA A 464 -26.16 23.63 9.15
C ALA A 464 -27.52 23.13 9.65
N ASP A 465 -27.80 23.29 10.95
CA ASP A 465 -29.18 23.42 11.46
C ASP A 465 -29.19 24.25 12.74
N ALA A 466 -29.14 25.57 12.57
CA ALA A 466 -29.41 26.52 13.63
C ALA A 466 -30.92 26.69 13.80
N SER A 467 -31.56 25.80 14.57
CA SER A 467 -32.93 26.03 15.02
C SER A 467 -33.28 25.40 16.37
N SER A 468 -32.75 25.96 17.47
CA SER A 468 -33.55 26.45 18.61
C SER A 468 -32.69 26.70 19.86
N ASN A 469 -32.45 27.96 20.21
CA ASN A 469 -33.11 28.64 21.33
C ASN A 469 -32.40 29.97 21.57
N GLN A 470 -33.06 31.04 21.12
CA GLN A 470 -32.73 32.37 21.59
C GLN A 470 -33.16 32.50 23.05
N VAL A 471 -32.19 32.77 23.92
CA VAL A 471 -32.44 33.58 25.12
C VAL A 471 -31.55 34.81 25.01
N THR A 472 -32.22 35.93 24.81
CA THR A 472 -31.65 37.28 24.76
C THR A 472 -31.19 37.71 26.16
N ASP A 473 -29.94 38.14 26.30
CA ASP A 473 -29.60 39.24 27.21
C ASP A 473 -28.64 40.22 26.53
N ASN A 474 -29.03 41.49 26.54
CA ASN A 474 -28.34 42.63 26.01
C ASN A 474 -27.69 43.38 27.19
N SER A 475 -26.41 43.13 27.47
CA SER A 475 -25.57 44.13 28.11
C SER A 475 -24.12 43.92 27.72
N GLY A 476 -23.56 44.88 26.97
CA GLY A 476 -22.19 44.84 26.51
C GLY A 476 -21.19 45.00 27.66
N ASP A 477 -20.39 43.97 27.89
CA ASP A 477 -19.10 44.00 28.56
C ASP A 477 -18.28 42.76 28.12
N PRO A 478 -17.12 42.89 27.44
CA PRO A 478 -16.30 41.75 27.06
C PRO A 478 -15.32 41.40 28.17
N SER A 479 -15.81 40.90 29.32
CA SER A 479 -14.95 40.25 30.33
C SER A 479 -15.76 39.55 31.42
N SER A 480 -16.35 38.39 31.13
CA SER A 480 -16.73 37.39 32.14
C SER A 480 -17.49 36.24 31.46
N ASN A 481 -16.78 35.20 31.04
CA ASN A 481 -17.37 33.86 31.07
C ASN A 481 -16.76 33.15 32.26
N GLN A 482 -17.51 33.15 33.37
CA GLN A 482 -17.27 32.23 34.46
C GLN A 482 -17.56 30.82 33.95
N VAL A 483 -16.49 30.08 33.67
CA VAL A 483 -16.54 28.63 33.58
C VAL A 483 -16.94 28.13 34.97
N THR A 484 -18.12 27.55 35.09
CA THR A 484 -18.47 26.75 36.26
C THR A 484 -17.55 25.52 36.24
N ASP A 485 -16.62 25.50 37.18
CA ASP A 485 -15.73 24.39 37.47
C ASP A 485 -16.55 23.11 37.78
N ASN A 486 -16.64 22.23 36.79
CA ASN A 486 -16.99 20.82 36.95
C ASN A 486 -15.75 19.99 36.57
N SER A 487 -14.62 20.20 37.23
CA SER A 487 -13.35 19.44 37.05
C SER A 487 -13.38 18.00 37.58
N ALA A 488 -14.47 17.26 37.42
CA ALA A 488 -14.61 15.93 38.04
C ALA A 488 -14.35 14.72 37.12
N ASP A 489 -14.17 14.85 35.80
CA ASP A 489 -14.15 13.68 34.87
C ASP A 489 -13.05 13.69 33.80
N ALA A 490 -12.03 14.55 33.85
CA ALA A 490 -10.89 14.43 32.93
C ALA A 490 -10.07 13.17 33.30
N SER A 491 -10.02 12.17 32.41
CA SER A 491 -9.17 10.99 32.62
C SER A 491 -7.69 11.42 32.67
N SER A 492 -6.84 10.67 33.36
CA SER A 492 -5.39 10.92 33.42
C SER A 492 -4.65 10.60 32.10
N GLY A 493 -5.31 10.84 30.96
CA GLY A 493 -4.88 10.43 29.64
C GLY A 493 -3.43 10.80 29.36
N SER A 494 -2.66 9.80 28.94
CA SER A 494 -1.21 9.89 28.70
C SER A 494 -0.91 9.71 27.20
N ILE A 495 0.21 10.26 26.73
CA ILE A 495 0.69 10.08 25.35
C ILE A 495 1.91 9.18 25.38
N THR A 496 1.88 8.05 24.68
CA THR A 496 3.05 7.20 24.41
C THR A 496 3.36 7.22 22.92
N ILE A 497 4.56 7.69 22.53
CA ILE A 497 4.91 7.88 21.12
C ILE A 497 6.38 7.54 20.80
N GLY A 498 6.63 7.18 19.54
CA GLY A 498 7.97 6.99 18.98
C GLY A 498 8.65 8.29 18.52
N ASN A 499 9.45 8.19 17.46
CA ASN A 499 10.10 9.35 16.84
C ASN A 499 9.07 10.23 16.12
N ILE A 500 9.28 11.55 16.11
CA ILE A 500 8.46 12.51 15.37
C ILE A 500 9.35 13.32 14.43
N ASP A 501 9.09 13.23 13.13
CA ASP A 501 9.82 13.97 12.10
C ASP A 501 8.87 14.86 11.29
N THR A 502 8.98 16.18 11.47
CA THR A 502 8.31 17.22 10.68
C THR A 502 9.29 18.02 9.82
N SER A 503 10.54 17.57 9.72
CA SER A 503 11.64 18.33 9.11
C SER A 503 11.59 18.38 7.59
N VAL A 504 12.16 19.42 6.97
CA VAL A 504 12.53 19.37 5.54
C VAL A 504 13.96 18.87 5.47
N ASN A 505 14.12 17.59 5.17
CA ASN A 505 15.43 17.11 4.73
C ASN A 505 15.68 17.58 3.30
N THR A 506 16.41 18.68 3.11
CA THR A 506 16.96 19.06 1.79
C THR A 506 18.08 18.13 1.29
N ASN A 507 18.21 16.94 1.89
CA ASN A 507 19.04 15.86 1.39
C ASN A 507 18.20 14.81 0.64
N ASP A 508 16.88 14.87 0.78
CA ASP A 508 15.92 14.08 0.01
C ASP A 508 15.37 15.01 -1.05
N ASP A 509 15.46 14.62 -2.32
CA ASP A 509 15.16 15.50 -3.44
C ASP A 509 13.70 15.99 -3.48
N ALA A 510 12.83 15.74 -2.48
CA ALA A 510 11.42 16.16 -2.35
C ALA A 510 11.17 17.63 -2.74
N PRO A 511 9.99 17.97 -3.33
CA PRO A 511 9.70 19.33 -3.71
C PRO A 511 9.90 20.19 -2.47
N VAL A 512 10.64 21.29 -2.57
CA VAL A 512 10.68 22.27 -1.49
C VAL A 512 9.26 22.77 -1.35
N ILE A 513 8.56 22.22 -0.37
CA ILE A 513 7.28 22.76 0.04
C ILE A 513 7.64 24.11 0.67
N GLU A 514 7.26 25.21 0.01
CA GLU A 514 7.36 26.53 0.61
C GLU A 514 6.52 26.52 1.90
N GLY A 515 7.18 26.67 3.04
CA GLY A 515 6.51 26.62 4.33
C GLY A 515 7.51 26.44 5.47
N ASN A 516 7.13 26.87 6.67
CA ASN A 516 7.89 26.57 7.88
C ASN A 516 7.76 25.07 8.20
N ALA A 517 8.72 24.49 8.92
CA ALA A 517 8.42 23.23 9.61
C ALA A 517 7.31 23.51 10.63
N GLY A 518 6.31 22.63 10.69
CA GLY A 518 5.17 22.82 11.59
C GLY A 518 5.50 22.39 13.02
N PRO A 519 4.71 22.86 13.99
CA PRO A 519 4.95 22.55 15.38
C PRO A 519 4.65 21.09 15.71
N VAL A 520 5.34 20.59 16.73
CA VAL A 520 4.98 19.36 17.42
C VAL A 520 4.37 19.78 18.76
N ILE A 521 3.08 19.49 18.94
CA ILE A 521 2.30 19.83 20.12
C ILE A 521 1.82 18.54 20.76
N LEU A 522 2.38 18.20 21.93
CA LEU A 522 1.95 17.09 22.76
C LEU A 522 1.44 17.67 24.09
N SER A 523 0.16 17.48 24.40
CA SER A 523 -0.43 17.90 25.67
C SER A 523 -1.20 16.74 26.30
N ALA A 524 -0.86 16.40 27.53
CA ALA A 524 -1.49 15.30 28.26
C ALA A 524 -1.95 15.76 29.64
N GLN A 525 -3.08 15.25 30.11
CA GLN A 525 -3.40 15.35 31.54
C GLN A 525 -2.39 14.54 32.36
N GLY A 526 -2.12 13.29 31.93
CA GLY A 526 -1.14 12.38 32.50
C GLY A 526 0.27 12.51 31.89
N ASP A 527 0.91 11.37 31.66
CA ASP A 527 2.32 11.30 31.25
C ASP A 527 2.50 11.54 29.75
N ILE A 528 3.68 12.05 29.36
CA ILE A 528 4.19 11.94 28.00
C ILE A 528 5.39 11.00 28.01
N ILE A 529 5.27 9.86 27.34
CA ILE A 529 6.23 8.77 27.32
C ILE A 529 6.81 8.61 25.91
N PHE A 530 8.12 8.78 25.80
CA PHE A 530 8.84 8.53 24.56
C PHE A 530 9.42 7.11 24.56
N ARG A 531 8.90 6.24 23.68
CA ARG A 531 9.27 4.82 23.57
C ARG A 531 9.86 4.51 22.20
N ASN A 532 11.06 3.93 22.15
CA ASN A 532 11.66 3.45 20.90
C ASN A 532 11.80 1.91 20.94
N THR A 533 11.14 1.21 20.02
CA THR A 533 11.11 -0.25 19.91
C THR A 533 12.20 -0.83 18.99
N GLU A 534 12.96 0.01 18.26
CA GLU A 534 13.92 -0.41 17.21
C GLU A 534 15.40 -0.46 17.66
N ASP A 535 15.68 -0.67 18.95
CA ASP A 535 17.03 -0.93 19.47
C ASP A 535 18.06 0.20 19.23
N LEU A 536 17.58 1.47 19.27
CA LEU A 536 18.43 2.66 19.24
C LEU A 536 18.50 3.31 20.62
N SER A 537 19.68 3.86 20.95
CA SER A 537 19.92 4.53 22.22
C SER A 537 19.19 5.87 22.38
N PHE A 538 18.37 6.32 21.43
CA PHE A 538 17.73 7.63 21.47
C PHE A 538 16.35 7.65 20.80
N THR A 539 15.49 8.57 21.23
CA THR A 539 14.23 8.97 20.56
C THR A 539 14.44 10.39 20.02
N GLU A 540 13.96 10.70 18.81
CA GLU A 540 14.16 12.00 18.17
C GLU A 540 12.84 12.74 17.92
N ILE A 541 12.84 14.05 18.18
CA ILE A 541 11.89 15.01 17.63
C ILE A 541 12.64 15.93 16.68
N ILE A 542 12.33 15.89 15.39
CA ILE A 542 13.05 16.64 14.36
C ILE A 542 12.08 17.61 13.68
N THR A 543 12.31 18.91 13.86
CA THR A 543 11.55 19.98 13.19
C THR A 543 12.45 20.87 12.32
N THR A 544 13.60 20.33 11.90
CA THR A 544 14.68 21.03 11.20
C THR A 544 14.23 21.63 9.86
N GLU A 545 14.69 22.85 9.54
CA GLU A 545 14.39 23.55 8.28
C GLU A 545 15.66 23.99 7.55
N ARG A 546 15.83 23.57 6.29
CA ARG A 546 17.11 23.81 5.57
C ARG A 546 17.05 24.88 4.49
N ASN A 547 15.86 25.38 4.13
CA ASN A 547 15.65 26.32 3.02
C ASN A 547 15.59 27.80 3.42
N GLY A 548 15.82 28.13 4.69
CA GLY A 548 15.77 29.51 5.18
C GLY A 548 14.42 29.96 5.72
N ASN A 549 13.43 29.07 5.77
CA ASN A 549 12.20 29.22 6.55
C ASN A 549 12.47 28.93 8.04
N ASN A 550 11.46 29.12 8.89
CA ASN A 550 11.59 28.84 10.32
C ASN A 550 11.40 27.35 10.60
N SER A 551 12.14 26.83 11.57
CA SER A 551 11.91 25.50 12.13
C SER A 551 10.67 25.51 13.05
N GLY A 552 10.03 24.35 13.21
CA GLY A 552 8.83 24.19 14.02
C GLY A 552 9.13 24.20 15.51
N ASN A 553 8.23 24.80 16.29
CA ASN A 553 8.30 24.76 17.75
C ASN A 553 7.98 23.35 18.26
N VAL A 554 8.55 22.98 19.40
CA VAL A 554 8.21 21.76 20.12
C VAL A 554 7.60 22.17 21.45
N PHE A 555 6.34 21.81 21.68
CA PHE A 555 5.61 22.09 22.90
C PHE A 555 5.18 20.77 23.55
N LEU A 556 5.70 20.51 24.74
CA LEU A 556 5.40 19.34 25.54
C LEU A 556 4.77 19.79 26.85
N GLU A 557 3.54 19.37 27.12
CA GLU A 557 2.80 19.76 28.31
C GLU A 557 2.23 18.55 29.05
N THR A 558 2.42 18.52 30.35
CA THR A 558 1.71 17.61 31.26
C THR A 558 1.02 18.43 32.35
N LYS A 559 -0.27 18.23 32.60
CA LYS A 559 -1.00 18.95 33.66
C LYS A 559 -0.84 18.31 35.06
N GLU A 560 -0.73 16.99 35.12
CA GLU A 560 -0.55 16.23 36.37
C GLU A 560 0.54 15.16 36.30
N GLY A 561 0.88 14.70 35.09
CA GLY A 561 1.84 13.62 34.89
C GLY A 561 3.31 14.07 34.79
N SER A 562 4.09 13.21 34.15
CA SER A 562 5.53 13.34 33.95
C SER A 562 5.92 13.18 32.49
N ILE A 563 7.02 13.81 32.10
CA ILE A 563 7.66 13.56 30.80
C ILE A 563 8.74 12.49 31.02
N ARG A 564 8.52 11.29 30.47
CA ARG A 564 9.33 10.08 30.71
C ARG A 564 10.00 9.60 29.42
N ILE A 565 11.22 9.07 29.54
CA ILE A 565 12.00 8.58 28.39
C ILE A 565 12.42 7.12 28.60
N GLU A 566 11.90 6.20 27.78
CA GLU A 566 12.25 4.78 27.87
C GLU A 566 13.57 4.43 27.13
N GLY A 567 14.02 5.24 26.15
CA GLY A 567 15.34 5.17 25.47
C GLY A 567 16.48 5.86 26.24
N LYS A 568 17.76 5.88 25.78
CA LYS A 568 18.88 6.53 26.54
C LYS A 568 18.99 8.05 26.42
N ILE A 569 18.44 8.64 25.35
CA ILE A 569 18.52 10.07 25.06
C ILE A 569 17.20 10.49 24.39
N LEU A 570 16.68 11.66 24.73
CA LEU A 570 15.70 12.37 23.89
C LEU A 570 16.43 13.50 23.19
N ASP A 571 16.51 13.43 21.86
CA ASP A 571 17.16 14.44 21.02
C ASP A 571 16.11 15.29 20.32
N ILE A 572 16.05 16.58 20.67
CA ILE A 572 15.15 17.54 20.05
C ILE A 572 15.95 18.48 19.16
N ASN A 573 15.68 18.40 17.86
CA ASN A 573 16.44 19.05 16.81
C ASN A 573 15.57 20.03 16.00
N THR A 574 15.70 21.32 16.32
CA THR A 574 15.01 22.44 15.68
C THR A 574 15.95 23.28 14.79
N GLU A 575 17.00 22.65 14.24
CA GLU A 575 18.05 23.36 13.49
C GLU A 575 17.53 24.06 12.22
N VAL A 576 18.14 25.22 11.89
CA VAL A 576 17.94 25.94 10.63
C VAL A 576 19.27 26.20 9.93
N SER A 577 19.36 25.89 8.63
CA SER A 577 20.59 26.11 7.85
C SER A 577 20.60 27.36 6.95
N GLY A 578 19.49 28.14 6.90
CA GLY A 578 19.37 29.41 6.18
C GLY A 578 19.04 30.61 7.10
N GLY A 579 18.56 31.73 6.53
CA GLY A 579 18.29 32.97 7.29
C GLY A 579 17.13 32.95 8.29
N GLY A 580 16.38 31.85 8.40
CA GLY A 580 15.24 31.66 9.30
C GLY A 580 15.63 31.35 10.74
N ASN A 581 14.64 31.36 11.64
CA ASN A 581 14.84 31.14 13.08
C ASN A 581 14.59 29.68 13.45
N ALA A 582 15.40 29.15 14.36
CA ALA A 582 15.19 27.84 14.95
C ALA A 582 13.97 27.85 15.89
N GLY A 583 13.25 26.72 15.93
CA GLY A 583 12.04 26.57 16.73
C GLY A 583 12.34 26.59 18.23
N LYS A 584 11.43 27.17 19.01
CA LYS A 584 11.45 27.15 20.48
C LYS A 584 11.04 25.77 20.98
N VAL A 585 11.72 25.29 22.02
CA VAL A 585 11.36 24.07 22.74
C VAL A 585 10.83 24.46 24.12
N THR A 586 9.60 24.06 24.44
CA THR A 586 8.95 24.36 25.72
C THR A 586 8.54 23.06 26.39
N PHE A 587 8.96 22.89 27.64
CA PHE A 587 8.45 21.88 28.56
C PHE A 587 7.58 22.58 29.59
N GLN A 588 6.31 22.23 29.66
CA GLN A 588 5.38 22.73 30.66
C GLN A 588 4.95 21.57 31.57
N VAL A 589 5.32 21.65 32.84
CA VAL A 589 5.13 20.56 33.81
C VAL A 589 4.61 21.11 35.14
N PRO A 590 3.99 20.28 36.00
CA PRO A 590 3.50 20.72 37.30
C PRO A 590 4.66 21.19 38.17
N ASN A 591 5.69 20.35 38.26
CA ASN A 591 6.94 20.62 38.94
C ASN A 591 8.11 20.18 38.04
N LEU A 592 9.28 20.80 38.18
CA LEU A 592 10.49 20.42 37.44
C LEU A 592 10.92 18.97 37.69
N ASP A 593 10.59 18.39 38.85
CA ASP A 593 10.87 16.97 39.15
C ASP A 593 10.05 15.97 38.31
N ASN A 594 8.96 16.42 37.68
CA ASN A 594 8.13 15.62 36.77
C ASN A 594 8.80 15.39 35.40
N ILE A 595 9.99 15.92 35.17
CA ILE A 595 10.81 15.59 34.02
C ILE A 595 11.71 14.43 34.44
N ASP A 596 11.15 13.21 34.42
CA ASP A 596 11.90 11.98 34.65
C ASP A 596 12.67 11.59 33.40
N SER A 597 13.72 12.36 33.12
CA SER A 597 14.63 12.03 32.03
C SER A 597 15.40 10.74 32.35
N GLY A 598 15.74 10.50 33.63
CA GLY A 598 16.64 9.43 34.12
C GLY A 598 18.00 9.29 33.38
N LYS A 599 18.21 10.13 32.36
CA LYS A 599 18.97 9.89 31.12
C LYS A 599 19.16 11.25 30.41
N LEU A 600 19.90 11.31 29.30
CA LEU A 600 20.34 12.60 28.72
C LEU A 600 19.24 13.28 27.88
N LEU A 601 19.05 14.59 28.09
CA LEU A 601 18.28 15.46 27.19
C LEU A 601 19.27 16.16 26.25
N GLN A 602 19.07 16.03 24.94
CA GLN A 602 19.91 16.69 23.94
C GLN A 602 19.10 17.72 23.16
N PHE A 603 19.60 18.95 23.14
CA PHE A 603 18.95 20.05 22.41
C PHE A 603 19.87 20.60 21.33
N ARG A 604 19.37 20.58 20.08
CA ARG A 604 20.01 21.16 18.91
C ARG A 604 19.10 22.24 18.30
N THR A 605 19.16 23.46 18.82
CA THR A 605 18.30 24.58 18.38
C THR A 605 19.09 25.64 17.57
N ARG A 606 19.97 25.19 16.67
CA ARG A 606 20.94 26.07 15.98
C ARG A 606 20.33 26.83 14.81
N ALA A 607 20.78 28.06 14.56
CA ALA A 607 20.48 28.79 13.32
C ALA A 607 21.77 29.20 12.59
N ARG A 608 21.92 28.84 11.30
CA ARG A 608 23.09 29.18 10.47
C ARG A 608 22.75 30.35 9.55
N GLY A 609 23.38 31.52 9.76
CA GLY A 609 23.13 32.73 8.98
C GLY A 609 22.61 33.87 9.86
N SER A 610 21.76 34.77 9.34
CA SER A 610 21.21 35.91 10.10
C SER A 610 20.13 35.55 11.13
N GLY A 611 19.65 34.31 11.14
CA GLY A 611 18.59 33.83 12.01
C GLY A 611 19.02 33.66 13.48
N LYS A 612 18.04 33.53 14.36
CA LYS A 612 18.23 33.30 15.80
C LYS A 612 18.09 31.82 16.14
N ALA A 613 18.94 31.35 17.04
CA ALA A 613 18.80 30.03 17.65
C ALA A 613 17.55 30.02 18.56
N GLY A 614 16.92 28.85 18.69
CA GLY A 614 15.66 28.68 19.43
C GLY A 614 15.91 28.61 20.94
N ASP A 615 15.03 29.23 21.72
CA ASP A 615 15.07 29.14 23.18
C ASP A 615 14.61 27.76 23.65
N VAL A 616 15.16 27.31 24.77
CA VAL A 616 14.70 26.13 25.51
C VAL A 616 14.14 26.63 26.83
N GLU A 617 12.84 26.47 27.04
CA GLU A 617 12.14 26.92 28.23
C GLU A 617 11.54 25.76 29.01
N PHE A 618 11.78 25.76 30.31
CA PHE A 618 11.12 24.90 31.27
C PHE A 618 10.19 25.75 32.13
N VAL A 619 8.89 25.51 32.00
CA VAL A 619 7.83 26.19 32.72
C VAL A 619 7.27 25.25 33.78
N SER A 620 7.37 25.66 35.05
CA SER A 620 6.78 24.95 36.18
C SER A 620 5.54 25.69 36.66
N GLN A 621 4.48 24.97 37.04
CA GLN A 621 3.32 25.57 37.68
C GLN A 621 3.60 25.86 39.16
N GLU A 622 4.36 24.99 39.82
CA GLU A 622 4.76 25.12 41.23
C GLU A 622 6.08 25.88 41.41
N GLU A 623 6.36 26.30 42.65
CA GLU A 623 7.69 26.81 43.03
C GLU A 623 8.74 25.69 42.97
N PHE A 624 9.89 26.03 42.39
CA PHE A 624 11.05 25.14 42.28
C PHE A 624 12.30 25.78 42.88
N SER A 625 13.20 24.92 43.34
CA SER A 625 14.46 25.30 43.97
C SER A 625 15.61 25.38 42.96
N PRO A 626 16.68 26.14 43.26
CA PRO A 626 17.89 26.15 42.43
C PRO A 626 18.55 24.77 42.27
N LYS A 627 18.27 23.82 43.17
CA LYS A 627 18.77 22.45 43.06
C LYS A 627 18.08 21.68 41.94
N GLN A 628 16.77 21.91 41.74
CA GLN A 628 15.99 21.27 40.68
C GLN A 628 16.39 21.85 39.32
N GLU A 629 16.59 23.17 39.22
CA GLU A 629 17.18 23.79 38.03
C GLU A 629 18.55 23.19 37.69
N GLN A 630 19.43 23.07 38.69
CA GLN A 630 20.76 22.51 38.50
C GLN A 630 20.70 21.03 38.08
N GLN A 631 19.79 20.24 38.65
CA GLN A 631 19.61 18.83 38.30
C GLN A 631 19.19 18.64 36.85
N ILE A 632 18.23 19.43 36.35
CA ILE A 632 17.85 19.43 34.93
C ILE A 632 19.03 19.91 34.08
N THR A 633 19.70 20.99 34.49
CA THR A 633 20.85 21.54 33.75
C THR A 633 21.99 20.52 33.60
N ASP A 634 22.27 19.72 34.64
CA ASP A 634 23.29 18.68 34.63
C ASP A 634 22.96 17.51 33.68
N GLN A 635 21.69 17.35 33.29
CA GLN A 635 21.19 16.32 32.38
C GLN A 635 21.11 16.79 30.91
N ILE A 636 21.37 18.08 30.65
CA ILE A 636 21.28 18.68 29.32
C ILE A 636 22.66 18.67 28.63
N GLU A 637 22.74 18.01 27.48
CA GLU A 637 23.85 18.22 26.53
C GLU A 637 23.42 19.27 25.49
N GLN A 638 23.85 20.52 25.70
CA GLN A 638 23.35 21.66 24.93
C GLN A 638 24.32 22.10 23.82
N ASP A 639 23.81 22.25 22.60
CA ASP A 639 24.50 22.98 21.54
C ASP A 639 23.64 24.13 20.99
N LEU A 640 23.60 25.22 21.76
CA LEU A 640 23.01 26.51 21.35
C LEU A 640 24.06 27.30 20.54
N ARG A 641 23.96 27.33 19.21
CA ARG A 641 24.87 28.12 18.37
C ARG A 641 24.10 28.96 17.35
N ALA A 642 24.39 30.26 17.35
CA ALA A 642 24.09 31.15 16.22
C ALA A 642 25.39 31.62 15.56
N SER A 643 25.30 32.13 14.32
CA SER A 643 26.49 32.61 13.58
C SER A 643 27.16 33.85 14.20
N SER A 644 26.51 34.50 15.17
CA SER A 644 27.00 35.63 15.99
C SER A 644 26.66 35.45 17.47
N GLU A 645 27.51 35.93 18.38
CA GLU A 645 27.32 35.84 19.86
C GLU A 645 26.04 36.56 20.36
N GLU A 646 25.46 37.50 19.61
CA GLU A 646 24.22 38.21 19.99
C GLU A 646 22.92 37.45 19.67
N ASN A 647 22.99 36.30 18.98
CA ASN A 647 21.82 35.56 18.47
C ASN A 647 21.68 34.11 19.00
N SER A 648 22.46 33.71 20.01
CA SER A 648 22.34 32.38 20.63
C SER A 648 21.03 32.25 21.42
N GLY A 649 20.35 31.11 21.32
CA GLY A 649 19.17 30.80 22.11
C GLY A 649 19.50 30.78 23.61
N LYS A 650 18.49 30.94 24.45
CA LYS A 650 18.63 30.96 25.90
C LYS A 650 17.99 29.71 26.52
N LEU A 651 18.64 29.16 27.55
CA LEU A 651 18.00 28.26 28.51
C LEU A 651 17.35 29.09 29.61
N SER A 652 16.05 28.91 29.85
CA SER A 652 15.34 29.60 30.92
C SER A 652 14.41 28.69 31.69
N PHE A 653 14.31 28.97 32.99
CA PHE A 653 13.34 28.38 33.90
C PHE A 653 12.39 29.50 34.33
N SER A 654 11.09 29.25 34.23
CA SER A 654 10.07 30.21 34.62
C SER A 654 8.97 29.50 35.42
N ARG A 655 8.38 30.24 36.35
CA ARG A 655 7.11 29.84 36.96
C ARG A 655 5.99 30.41 36.10
N SER A 656 5.03 29.59 35.73
CA SER A 656 3.81 30.10 35.08
C SER A 656 3.15 31.11 36.02
N PRO A 657 2.82 32.33 35.58
CA PRO A 657 2.14 33.28 36.45
C PRO A 657 0.82 32.65 36.90
N GLU A 658 0.63 32.50 38.20
CA GLU A 658 -0.70 32.24 38.75
C GLU A 658 -1.64 33.31 38.17
N SER A 659 -2.86 32.91 37.83
CA SER A 659 -3.97 33.86 37.69
C SER A 659 -4.11 34.60 39.03
N GLU A 660 -3.35 35.68 39.21
CA GLU A 660 -3.39 36.53 40.40
C GLU A 660 -4.76 37.21 40.44
N THR A 661 -5.68 36.65 41.23
CA THR A 661 -6.72 37.46 41.84
C THR A 661 -6.05 38.39 42.85
N ASN A 662 -5.64 39.57 42.37
CA ASN A 662 -5.09 40.67 43.16
C ASN A 662 -6.01 41.03 44.34
N PRO A 663 -5.55 41.02 45.61
CA PRO A 663 -6.22 41.72 46.69
C PRO A 663 -5.48 43.03 46.99
N ASP A 664 -5.78 44.09 46.24
CA ASP A 664 -5.43 45.43 46.69
C ASP A 664 -6.36 45.85 47.86
N PRO A 665 -5.84 46.44 48.94
CA PRO A 665 -6.62 46.74 50.14
C PRO A 665 -7.44 48.03 49.95
N ILE A 666 -8.77 47.90 50.01
CA ILE A 666 -9.71 49.05 49.98
C ILE A 666 -10.08 49.47 51.42
N GLU A 667 -10.07 50.79 51.65
CA GLU A 667 -10.37 51.51 52.90
C GLU A 667 -11.77 51.22 53.51
N PRO A 668 -11.97 51.42 54.83
CA PRO A 668 -13.22 51.06 55.50
C PRO A 668 -14.31 52.12 55.32
N ILE A 669 -15.51 51.70 54.88
CA ILE A 669 -16.72 52.53 54.86
C ILE A 669 -17.86 51.83 55.66
N GLU A 670 -18.64 52.65 56.36
CA GLU A 670 -19.57 52.40 57.46
C GLU A 670 -20.70 51.36 57.26
N PRO A 671 -21.26 50.80 58.37
CA PRO A 671 -22.16 49.65 58.32
C PRO A 671 -23.59 50.03 57.91
N ILE A 672 -24.18 49.21 57.05
CA ILE A 672 -25.61 49.26 56.67
C ILE A 672 -26.37 48.20 57.48
N GLU A 673 -27.60 48.54 57.91
CA GLU A 673 -28.48 47.78 58.81
C GLU A 673 -28.88 46.38 58.32
N PRO A 674 -29.19 45.44 59.24
CA PRO A 674 -29.45 44.04 58.90
C PRO A 674 -30.86 43.81 58.34
N ILE A 675 -30.95 43.01 57.28
CA ILE A 675 -32.21 42.46 56.75
C ILE A 675 -32.47 41.10 57.43
N GLU A 676 -33.74 40.83 57.74
CA GLU A 676 -34.23 39.68 58.51
C GLU A 676 -33.90 38.29 57.92
N PRO A 677 -33.74 37.26 58.77
CA PRO A 677 -33.36 35.91 58.34
C PRO A 677 -34.55 35.14 57.72
N ILE A 678 -34.29 34.46 56.60
CA ILE A 678 -35.17 33.46 56.00
C ILE A 678 -34.98 32.12 56.73
N GLU A 679 -36.08 31.40 56.97
CA GLU A 679 -36.13 30.14 57.73
C GLU A 679 -35.28 29.00 57.12
N PRO A 680 -34.70 28.10 57.94
CA PRO A 680 -33.89 26.98 57.47
C PRO A 680 -34.75 25.85 56.90
N ILE A 681 -34.34 25.34 55.74
CA ILE A 681 -34.85 24.08 55.15
C ILE A 681 -34.29 22.90 55.97
N GLU A 682 -35.14 21.91 56.24
CA GLU A 682 -34.83 20.73 57.06
C GLU A 682 -33.67 19.88 56.48
N PRO A 683 -32.84 19.27 57.35
CA PRO A 683 -31.71 18.43 56.93
C PRO A 683 -32.20 17.06 56.42
N ILE A 684 -31.72 16.65 55.25
CA ILE A 684 -31.82 15.28 54.76
C ILE A 684 -30.83 14.41 55.56
N GLU A 685 -31.30 13.25 56.03
CA GLU A 685 -30.55 12.34 56.91
C GLU A 685 -29.25 11.81 56.27
N PRO A 686 -28.16 11.65 57.04
CA PRO A 686 -26.92 11.03 56.57
C PRO A 686 -27.07 9.51 56.37
N ILE A 687 -26.52 9.04 55.26
CA ILE A 687 -26.43 7.63 54.85
C ILE A 687 -25.57 6.85 55.86
N GLU A 688 -26.05 5.68 56.31
CA GLU A 688 -25.23 4.74 57.09
C GLU A 688 -24.14 4.10 56.21
N PRO A 689 -22.90 3.95 56.73
CA PRO A 689 -21.78 3.41 55.96
C PRO A 689 -21.94 1.91 55.69
N ILE A 690 -21.80 1.52 54.42
CA ILE A 690 -21.66 0.11 54.02
C ILE A 690 -20.25 -0.34 54.39
N GLU A 691 -20.14 -1.44 55.12
CA GLU A 691 -18.88 -2.05 55.56
C GLU A 691 -18.02 -2.53 54.37
N PRO A 692 -16.68 -2.51 54.50
CA PRO A 692 -15.78 -3.01 53.47
C PRO A 692 -15.85 -4.53 53.31
N ILE A 693 -15.71 -4.97 52.07
CA ILE A 693 -15.80 -6.35 51.56
C ILE A 693 -14.66 -7.23 52.12
N GLU A 694 -14.98 -8.46 52.55
CA GLU A 694 -13.95 -9.50 52.76
C GLU A 694 -13.47 -10.08 51.41
N PRO A 695 -12.14 -10.15 51.18
CA PRO A 695 -11.58 -10.76 49.98
C PRO A 695 -11.71 -12.29 50.03
N ILE A 696 -12.17 -12.88 48.92
CA ILE A 696 -12.12 -14.33 48.68
C ILE A 696 -10.66 -14.70 48.38
N GLU A 697 -10.14 -15.72 49.06
CA GLU A 697 -8.77 -16.23 48.91
C GLU A 697 -8.48 -16.72 47.47
N PRO A 698 -7.26 -16.50 46.96
CA PRO A 698 -6.82 -17.04 45.68
C PRO A 698 -6.61 -18.55 45.77
N ILE A 699 -7.12 -19.29 44.77
CA ILE A 699 -6.83 -20.70 44.58
C ILE A 699 -5.35 -20.85 44.17
N GLU A 700 -4.59 -21.64 44.92
CA GLU A 700 -3.18 -21.94 44.64
C GLU A 700 -2.97 -22.65 43.29
N PRO A 701 -1.86 -22.38 42.59
CA PRO A 701 -1.48 -23.07 41.36
C PRO A 701 -1.04 -24.52 41.64
N ILE A 702 -1.47 -25.44 40.78
CA ILE A 702 -1.03 -26.84 40.80
C ILE A 702 0.44 -26.89 40.34
N GLU A 703 1.34 -27.31 41.24
CA GLU A 703 2.75 -27.59 40.95
C GLU A 703 2.96 -28.90 40.13
N PRO A 704 4.06 -28.98 39.36
CA PRO A 704 4.36 -30.11 38.48
C PRO A 704 4.86 -31.34 39.25
N ILE A 705 4.46 -32.54 38.81
CA ILE A 705 4.92 -33.81 39.37
C ILE A 705 6.28 -34.19 38.73
N GLU A 706 7.33 -34.19 39.55
CA GLU A 706 8.62 -34.85 39.28
C GLU A 706 8.87 -36.04 40.26
N PRO A 707 9.77 -36.98 39.93
CA PRO A 707 9.74 -38.37 40.41
C PRO A 707 10.55 -38.61 41.69
N ILE A 708 10.20 -39.64 42.46
CA ILE A 708 10.99 -40.08 43.64
C ILE A 708 11.19 -41.62 43.64
N GLU A 709 12.47 -42.04 43.75
CA GLU A 709 12.98 -43.40 44.00
C GLU A 709 12.98 -43.79 45.53
N PRO A 710 13.70 -44.82 46.07
CA PRO A 710 13.14 -46.11 46.50
C PRO A 710 13.31 -46.49 48.02
N GLY A 711 12.57 -47.54 48.45
CA GLY A 711 12.90 -48.49 49.57
C GLY A 711 12.10 -48.34 50.90
N PRO A 712 12.08 -49.33 51.86
CA PRO A 712 12.75 -50.66 51.92
C PRO A 712 11.94 -51.89 52.48
N ASP A 713 12.44 -53.09 52.14
CA ASP A 713 12.65 -54.36 52.92
C ASP A 713 11.56 -55.30 53.54
N THR A 714 11.88 -56.60 53.36
CA THR A 714 11.55 -57.85 54.09
C THR A 714 10.27 -58.67 53.83
N SER A 715 10.38 -59.80 53.11
CA SER A 715 10.36 -61.19 53.66
C SER A 715 10.01 -62.30 52.63
N LYS A 716 10.84 -63.36 52.59
CA LYS A 716 10.75 -64.66 51.87
C LYS A 716 9.73 -65.64 52.54
N PRO A 717 9.45 -66.92 52.09
CA PRO A 717 10.18 -67.81 51.13
C PRO A 717 9.37 -68.77 50.19
N ASN A 718 10.13 -69.49 49.32
CA ASN A 718 9.90 -70.84 48.69
C ASN A 718 8.75 -71.04 47.67
N ASP A 719 8.84 -71.82 46.58
CA ASP A 719 9.65 -72.99 46.18
C ASP A 719 9.73 -73.16 44.63
N GLY A 720 10.76 -73.85 44.11
CA GLY A 720 10.56 -74.86 43.05
C GLY A 720 11.15 -74.71 41.62
N ASN A 721 12.47 -74.95 41.48
CA ASN A 721 13.16 -75.81 40.48
C ASN A 721 12.73 -75.81 38.98
N SER A 722 13.56 -75.52 37.97
CA SER A 722 14.67 -76.33 37.38
C SER A 722 15.05 -75.68 36.02
N GLY A 723 16.25 -75.73 35.41
CA GLY A 723 17.54 -76.36 35.68
C GLY A 723 18.61 -75.82 34.70
N ASP A 724 19.84 -76.34 34.88
CA ASP A 724 21.01 -76.35 33.97
C ASP A 724 21.95 -75.13 33.82
N GLN A 725 22.97 -75.19 34.70
CA GLN A 725 24.41 -74.85 34.66
C GLN A 725 25.19 -74.96 33.30
N PRO A 726 26.49 -74.57 33.19
CA PRO A 726 27.09 -73.23 33.42
C PRO A 726 28.33 -72.89 32.51
N ALA A 727 28.90 -71.70 32.72
CA ALA A 727 30.34 -71.40 32.88
C ALA A 727 31.26 -70.89 31.72
N VAL A 728 32.16 -70.01 32.19
CA VAL A 728 33.57 -69.70 31.81
C VAL A 728 33.86 -68.54 30.82
N SER A 729 34.75 -67.63 31.28
CA SER A 729 35.44 -66.54 30.55
C SER A 729 36.70 -67.06 29.78
N PRO A 730 37.68 -66.23 29.39
CA PRO A 730 37.88 -65.60 28.07
C PRO A 730 39.13 -66.12 27.28
N SER A 731 39.41 -65.49 26.14
CA SER A 731 40.72 -65.31 25.42
C SER A 731 41.08 -66.11 24.14
N ASP A 732 41.55 -65.33 23.14
CA ASP A 732 42.71 -65.51 22.21
C ASP A 732 42.57 -66.03 20.74
N LYS A 733 43.28 -65.30 19.84
CA LYS A 733 43.97 -65.66 18.56
C LYS A 733 43.28 -65.90 17.19
N THR A 734 43.56 -64.95 16.29
CA THR A 734 44.20 -64.99 14.93
C THR A 734 44.31 -66.30 14.10
N ILE A 735 44.09 -66.19 12.76
CA ILE A 735 45.05 -66.38 11.61
C ILE A 735 44.39 -66.87 10.26
N SER A 736 44.75 -66.14 9.18
CA SER A 736 45.10 -66.47 7.75
C SER A 736 44.12 -66.81 6.57
N ASP A 737 44.55 -66.21 5.43
CA ASP A 737 44.64 -66.67 4.01
C ASP A 737 43.40 -66.56 3.09
N THR A 738 43.46 -66.02 1.87
CA THR A 738 44.34 -66.32 0.71
C THR A 738 44.22 -65.21 -0.38
N GLN A 739 45.29 -64.65 -0.95
CA GLN A 739 45.95 -64.90 -2.27
C GLN A 739 45.44 -64.19 -3.56
N GLU A 740 46.36 -63.41 -4.17
CA GLU A 740 46.57 -63.04 -5.60
C GLU A 740 46.78 -64.28 -6.55
N PRO A 741 47.02 -64.23 -7.91
CA PRO A 741 47.77 -63.22 -8.72
C PRO A 741 47.50 -63.05 -10.26
N SER A 742 48.38 -62.24 -10.90
CA SER A 742 48.99 -62.30 -12.27
C SER A 742 48.49 -61.30 -13.35
N SER A 743 49.29 -60.29 -13.77
CA SER A 743 50.44 -60.19 -14.72
C SER A 743 49.97 -59.68 -16.11
N SER A 744 50.62 -58.80 -16.88
CA SER A 744 52.03 -58.73 -17.33
C SER A 744 52.30 -57.49 -18.21
N ASP A 745 53.54 -56.98 -18.20
CA ASP A 745 54.19 -56.10 -19.20
C ASP A 745 54.96 -56.97 -20.24
N PRO A 746 55.45 -56.53 -21.45
CA PRO A 746 56.62 -55.62 -21.58
C PRO A 746 56.76 -54.75 -22.87
N GLY A 747 57.59 -53.69 -22.81
CA GLY A 747 58.66 -53.46 -23.84
C GLY A 747 59.04 -52.04 -24.35
N SER A 748 60.15 -51.50 -23.79
CA SER A 748 61.29 -50.67 -24.36
C SER A 748 61.02 -49.33 -25.09
N SER A 749 61.89 -48.30 -25.15
CA SER A 749 63.33 -48.08 -24.87
C SER A 749 63.67 -46.57 -25.08
N ASP A 750 64.68 -46.03 -24.37
CA ASP A 750 65.36 -44.72 -24.61
C ASP A 750 66.49 -44.88 -25.67
N PRO A 751 67.06 -43.84 -26.35
CA PRO A 751 68.07 -42.94 -25.72
C PRO A 751 68.21 -41.48 -26.28
N GLY A 752 68.53 -40.51 -25.40
CA GLY A 752 69.79 -39.72 -25.48
C GLY A 752 69.82 -38.23 -25.92
N ASN A 753 70.44 -37.40 -25.04
CA ASN A 753 71.29 -36.17 -25.25
C ASN A 753 70.70 -34.92 -25.97
N SER A 754 71.07 -33.65 -25.74
CA SER A 754 72.13 -32.94 -24.97
C SER A 754 71.96 -31.41 -25.18
N GLU A 755 72.39 -30.59 -24.20
CA GLU A 755 73.00 -29.22 -24.34
C GLU A 755 72.19 -28.06 -24.97
N ALA A 756 72.38 -26.76 -24.73
CA ALA A 756 73.09 -25.89 -23.78
C ALA A 756 72.84 -24.42 -24.24
N GLY A 757 73.01 -23.44 -23.35
CA GLY A 757 73.29 -22.02 -23.69
C GLY A 757 72.19 -21.03 -23.25
N ASN A 758 72.36 -20.28 -22.15
CA ASN A 758 73.01 -18.94 -22.05
C ASN A 758 72.38 -17.90 -23.01
N SER A 759 72.03 -16.66 -22.65
CA SER A 759 72.54 -15.71 -21.65
C SER A 759 71.52 -14.54 -21.55
N GLU A 760 71.28 -13.92 -20.40
CA GLU A 760 71.81 -12.56 -20.02
C GLU A 760 71.89 -11.56 -21.20
N ALA A 761 71.56 -10.28 -21.11
CA ALA A 761 71.17 -9.36 -20.04
C ALA A 761 70.89 -7.98 -20.69
N GLY A 762 70.32 -7.06 -19.90
CA GLY A 762 70.60 -5.62 -20.00
C GLY A 762 69.71 -4.80 -20.94
N SER A 763 68.82 -3.95 -20.41
CA SER A 763 69.15 -2.59 -19.92
C SER A 763 69.45 -1.62 -21.06
N SER A 764 68.53 -0.71 -21.37
CA SER A 764 68.63 0.72 -21.04
C SER A 764 67.78 1.59 -21.99
N ASP A 765 66.87 2.34 -21.38
CA ASP A 765 66.31 3.66 -21.77
C ASP A 765 67.42 4.66 -22.23
N PRO A 766 67.18 5.93 -22.67
CA PRO A 766 65.98 6.64 -23.15
C PRO A 766 66.22 7.48 -24.44
N GLY A 767 65.20 8.21 -24.92
CA GLY A 767 65.39 9.63 -25.28
C GLY A 767 65.22 10.08 -26.75
N THR A 768 64.08 10.71 -27.02
CA THR A 768 63.86 12.02 -27.69
C THR A 768 64.74 12.47 -28.89
N SER A 769 64.11 12.86 -30.01
CA SER A 769 63.94 14.28 -30.44
C SER A 769 63.83 14.48 -31.98
N ASN A 770 62.72 15.10 -32.40
CA ASN A 770 62.52 16.21 -33.36
C ASN A 770 63.34 16.39 -34.66
N ALA A 771 62.56 16.58 -35.74
CA ALA A 771 62.51 17.75 -36.66
C ALA A 771 62.96 17.63 -38.14
N SER A 772 61.96 17.92 -39.00
CA SER A 772 61.97 18.76 -40.23
C SER A 772 62.84 18.41 -41.45
N SER A 773 62.21 18.30 -42.65
CA SER A 773 62.15 19.40 -43.65
C SER A 773 61.75 18.95 -45.09
N SER A 774 60.72 19.60 -45.65
CA SER A 774 60.52 20.11 -47.05
C SER A 774 60.82 19.29 -48.33
N ASP A 775 59.74 18.87 -49.02
CA ASP A 775 59.23 19.21 -50.40
C ASP A 775 60.21 19.50 -51.60
N PRO A 776 59.83 19.49 -52.92
CA PRO A 776 58.59 19.04 -53.64
C PRO A 776 58.78 18.26 -54.99
N GLY A 777 57.68 17.64 -55.48
CA GLY A 777 57.14 17.86 -56.84
C GLY A 777 57.35 16.84 -57.99
N SER A 778 56.31 16.06 -58.36
CA SER A 778 55.69 16.04 -59.72
C SER A 778 54.54 15.00 -59.87
N SER A 779 53.40 15.51 -60.36
CA SER A 779 52.11 14.95 -60.84
C SER A 779 52.25 13.94 -62.02
N GLU A 780 51.37 13.00 -62.40
CA GLU A 780 49.94 12.59 -62.21
C GLU A 780 49.72 11.32 -63.14
N PRO A 781 48.54 10.71 -63.36
CA PRO A 781 47.39 10.39 -62.49
C PRO A 781 46.75 8.97 -62.68
N GLY A 782 45.97 8.52 -61.68
CA GLY A 782 44.62 7.95 -61.89
C GLY A 782 44.35 6.49 -61.51
N THR A 783 43.75 6.22 -60.33
CA THR A 783 42.34 5.77 -60.06
C THR A 783 42.17 5.45 -58.54
N PRO A 784 40.95 5.46 -57.95
CA PRO A 784 40.59 6.33 -56.84
C PRO A 784 40.40 5.61 -55.50
N THR A 785 41.06 6.10 -54.45
CA THR A 785 40.82 5.70 -53.06
C THR A 785 39.70 6.56 -52.46
N ALA A 786 38.87 5.91 -51.63
CA ALA A 786 37.71 6.49 -50.94
C ALA A 786 38.00 7.88 -50.34
N SER A 787 37.16 8.84 -50.69
CA SER A 787 37.25 10.23 -50.30
C SER A 787 37.02 10.40 -48.79
N SER A 788 38.09 10.76 -48.09
CA SER A 788 38.03 11.57 -46.88
C SER A 788 37.50 12.96 -47.25
N GLN A 789 36.23 13.23 -47.00
CA GLN A 789 35.72 14.60 -47.01
C GLN A 789 35.91 15.22 -45.62
N SER A 790 36.88 16.13 -45.56
CA SER A 790 36.82 17.41 -44.83
C SER A 790 36.25 17.38 -43.40
N ASN A 791 37.09 17.06 -42.42
CA ASN A 791 37.02 17.80 -41.17
C ASN A 791 37.72 19.14 -41.41
N SER A 792 36.93 20.18 -41.70
CA SER A 792 37.28 21.52 -41.22
C SER A 792 37.66 21.42 -39.73
N PRO A 793 38.49 22.31 -39.16
CA PRO A 793 38.51 22.41 -37.72
C PRO A 793 37.10 22.87 -37.32
N THR A 794 36.20 21.92 -37.04
CA THR A 794 35.05 22.14 -36.21
C THR A 794 35.65 22.70 -34.94
N GLU A 795 35.47 24.01 -34.73
CA GLU A 795 35.64 24.63 -33.43
C GLU A 795 35.13 23.62 -32.41
N GLU A 796 36.01 23.08 -31.57
CA GLU A 796 35.57 22.29 -30.41
C GLU A 796 34.61 23.20 -29.66
N VAL A 797 33.32 22.89 -29.74
CA VAL A 797 32.30 23.55 -28.94
C VAL A 797 32.76 23.37 -27.50
N SER A 798 33.06 24.48 -26.82
CA SER A 798 33.48 24.46 -25.42
C SER A 798 32.46 23.60 -24.65
N PRO A 799 32.89 22.71 -23.71
CA PRO A 799 31.96 21.89 -22.92
C PRO A 799 30.83 22.70 -22.29
N GLU A 800 31.11 23.96 -21.95
CA GLU A 800 30.17 24.94 -21.40
C GLU A 800 29.08 25.44 -22.38
N THR A 801 29.07 24.98 -23.64
CA THR A 801 28.12 25.40 -24.70
C THR A 801 27.47 24.24 -25.47
N ASP A 802 27.81 23.00 -25.13
CA ASP A 802 27.19 21.80 -25.69
C ASP A 802 25.94 21.42 -24.86
N PRO A 803 24.72 21.49 -25.41
CA PRO A 803 23.50 21.18 -24.67
C PRO A 803 23.43 19.72 -24.20
N VAL A 804 24.09 18.80 -24.89
CA VAL A 804 24.17 17.39 -24.47
C VAL A 804 25.12 17.23 -23.28
N TYR A 805 26.24 17.95 -23.28
CA TYR A 805 27.15 17.97 -22.14
C TYR A 805 26.44 18.49 -20.89
N LEU A 806 25.67 19.58 -21.01
CA LEU A 806 24.98 20.20 -19.88
C LEU A 806 23.89 19.30 -19.29
N ILE A 807 23.11 18.62 -20.13
CA ILE A 807 22.06 17.71 -19.64
C ILE A 807 22.65 16.40 -19.09
N GLU A 808 23.72 15.89 -19.70
CA GLU A 808 24.47 14.73 -19.18
C GLU A 808 25.13 15.05 -17.84
N GLU A 809 25.71 16.24 -17.70
CA GLU A 809 26.28 16.68 -16.43
C GLU A 809 25.20 16.79 -15.36
N ALA A 810 24.03 17.33 -15.70
CA ALA A 810 22.90 17.43 -14.78
C ALA A 810 22.43 16.06 -14.31
N PHE A 811 22.10 15.14 -15.22
CA PHE A 811 21.69 13.77 -14.84
C PHE A 811 22.80 13.06 -14.07
N THR A 812 24.06 13.16 -14.50
CA THR A 812 25.18 12.54 -13.78
C THR A 812 25.27 13.08 -12.36
N LYS A 813 25.27 14.41 -12.17
CA LYS A 813 25.40 15.03 -10.85
C LYS A 813 24.22 14.74 -9.94
N GLU A 814 23.00 14.69 -10.48
CA GLU A 814 21.79 14.30 -9.74
C GLU A 814 21.98 12.91 -9.14
N TYR A 815 22.28 11.91 -9.98
CA TYR A 815 22.57 10.55 -9.54
C TYR A 815 23.78 10.49 -8.57
N GLN A 816 24.85 11.25 -8.82
CA GLN A 816 26.02 11.28 -7.93
C GLN A 816 25.73 11.86 -6.54
N SER A 817 24.91 12.92 -6.51
CA SER A 817 24.51 13.62 -5.28
C SER A 817 23.62 12.71 -4.45
N HIS A 818 22.63 12.09 -5.09
CA HIS A 818 21.74 11.11 -4.50
C HIS A 818 22.51 9.94 -3.84
N PHE A 819 23.50 9.37 -4.54
CA PHE A 819 24.29 8.25 -4.02
C PHE A 819 25.51 8.64 -3.17
N GLN A 820 25.67 9.94 -2.85
CA GLN A 820 26.79 10.51 -2.08
C GLN A 820 28.18 10.01 -2.55
N ARG A 821 28.35 9.84 -3.88
CA ARG A 821 29.58 9.27 -4.46
C ARG A 821 30.00 10.07 -5.69
N SER A 822 31.22 10.59 -5.65
CA SER A 822 31.87 11.10 -6.87
C SER A 822 32.36 9.92 -7.70
N PHE A 823 31.76 9.72 -8.88
CA PHE A 823 32.33 8.84 -9.88
C PHE A 823 33.26 9.68 -10.74
N LYS A 824 34.51 9.25 -10.92
CA LYS A 824 35.43 9.85 -11.89
C LYS A 824 35.03 9.40 -13.30
N THR A 825 33.92 9.91 -13.82
CA THR A 825 33.47 9.63 -15.18
C THR A 825 33.64 10.87 -16.05
N LYS A 826 33.93 10.65 -17.33
CA LYS A 826 33.89 11.71 -18.33
C LYS A 826 32.42 12.02 -18.59
N ILE A 827 32.01 13.28 -18.45
CA ILE A 827 30.70 13.72 -18.91
C ILE A 827 30.67 13.68 -20.44
N ASN A 828 29.68 13.00 -21.00
CA ASN A 828 29.55 12.80 -22.42
C ASN A 828 29.12 14.09 -23.13
N THR A 829 29.87 14.46 -24.16
CA THR A 829 29.47 15.49 -25.13
C THR A 829 28.48 14.94 -26.17
N GLN A 830 27.88 15.80 -26.97
CA GLN A 830 27.07 15.41 -28.12
C GLN A 830 27.82 14.44 -29.05
N ASN A 831 29.12 14.67 -29.27
CA ASN A 831 29.94 13.80 -30.10
C ASN A 831 30.18 12.45 -29.44
N ASP A 832 30.34 12.40 -28.11
CA ASP A 832 30.47 11.14 -27.37
C ASP A 832 29.18 10.30 -27.48
N VAL A 833 28.01 10.91 -27.22
CA VAL A 833 26.70 10.24 -27.35
C VAL A 833 26.45 9.76 -28.79
N ARG A 834 26.81 10.57 -29.78
CA ARG A 834 26.71 10.18 -31.20
C ARG A 834 27.66 9.03 -31.54
N ASN A 835 28.88 9.03 -31.02
CA ASN A 835 29.81 7.93 -31.24
C ASN A 835 29.30 6.65 -30.58
N ARG A 836 28.75 6.74 -29.36
CA ARG A 836 28.16 5.59 -28.67
C ARG A 836 26.97 5.01 -29.43
N THR A 837 26.06 5.83 -29.95
CA THR A 837 24.94 5.34 -30.80
C THR A 837 25.43 4.63 -32.07
N ARG A 838 26.51 5.12 -32.71
CA ARG A 838 27.17 4.42 -33.84
C ARG A 838 27.86 3.12 -33.45
N GLU A 839 28.37 3.01 -32.23
CA GLU A 839 28.96 1.79 -31.70
C GLU A 839 27.88 0.75 -31.41
N LEU A 840 26.82 1.13 -30.71
CA LEU A 840 25.65 0.28 -30.47
C LEU A 840 25.05 -0.23 -31.78
N GLU A 841 24.95 0.62 -32.81
CA GLU A 841 24.52 0.20 -34.15
C GLU A 841 25.41 -0.88 -34.76
N ARG A 842 26.73 -0.80 -34.56
CA ARG A 842 27.70 -1.81 -35.04
C ARG A 842 27.69 -3.08 -34.20
N GLU A 843 27.48 -2.95 -32.90
CA GLU A 843 27.55 -4.04 -31.90
C GLU A 843 26.25 -4.87 -31.86
N THR A 844 25.10 -4.21 -32.01
CA THR A 844 23.77 -4.83 -31.92
C THR A 844 23.08 -5.00 -33.26
N GLY A 845 23.48 -4.21 -34.27
CA GLY A 845 22.77 -4.13 -35.56
C GLY A 845 21.51 -3.26 -35.53
N LEU A 846 21.19 -2.61 -34.41
CA LEU A 846 19.98 -1.82 -34.21
C LEU A 846 20.27 -0.33 -34.24
N LYS A 847 19.53 0.41 -35.07
CA LYS A 847 19.57 1.87 -35.09
C LYS A 847 19.02 2.45 -33.80
N THR A 848 19.86 3.21 -33.09
CA THR A 848 19.57 3.62 -31.71
C THR A 848 19.47 5.15 -31.59
N ALA A 849 18.45 5.62 -30.90
CA ALA A 849 18.31 7.01 -30.48
C ALA A 849 18.38 7.12 -28.96
N VAL A 850 19.01 8.18 -28.48
CA VAL A 850 18.99 8.58 -27.07
C VAL A 850 18.01 9.73 -26.92
N ILE A 851 17.07 9.59 -26.01
CA ILE A 851 16.05 10.59 -25.69
C ILE A 851 16.27 11.03 -24.24
N TYR A 852 16.63 12.28 -24.07
CA TYR A 852 16.60 12.96 -22.78
C TYR A 852 15.22 13.58 -22.58
N VAL A 853 14.56 13.25 -21.47
CA VAL A 853 13.25 13.75 -21.09
C VAL A 853 13.43 14.56 -19.81
N SER A 854 13.24 15.88 -19.88
CA SER A 854 13.51 16.80 -18.76
C SER A 854 12.44 17.87 -18.62
N PHE A 855 12.30 18.46 -17.43
CA PHE A 855 11.46 19.62 -17.21
C PHE A 855 12.31 20.92 -17.16
N VAL A 856 11.85 21.98 -17.84
CA VAL A 856 12.55 23.27 -17.93
C VAL A 856 11.59 24.46 -17.72
N GLU A 857 12.09 25.55 -17.14
CA GLU A 857 11.30 26.75 -16.88
C GLU A 857 10.83 27.44 -18.17
N ASN A 858 9.60 27.99 -18.15
CA ASN A 858 8.87 28.50 -19.31
C ASN A 858 9.47 29.79 -19.92
N SER A 859 10.51 30.39 -19.32
CA SER A 859 11.18 31.61 -19.81
C SER A 859 12.70 31.44 -19.98
N SER A 860 13.21 31.77 -21.17
CA SER A 860 14.62 32.07 -21.51
C SER A 860 15.77 31.15 -20.99
N THR A 861 15.48 29.92 -20.55
CA THR A 861 16.51 28.90 -20.25
C THR A 861 17.14 28.36 -21.53
N LEU A 862 18.47 28.18 -21.53
CA LEU A 862 19.19 27.56 -22.66
C LEU A 862 18.75 26.09 -22.83
N PRO A 863 18.72 25.56 -24.07
CA PRO A 863 18.53 24.13 -24.28
C PRO A 863 19.49 23.28 -23.47
N GLY A 864 19.01 22.26 -22.76
CA GLY A 864 19.84 21.37 -21.96
C GLY A 864 20.37 21.96 -20.64
N THR A 865 20.04 23.22 -20.29
CA THR A 865 20.25 23.72 -18.92
C THR A 865 19.02 23.38 -18.07
N ARG A 866 19.09 22.28 -17.34
CA ARG A 866 18.20 22.04 -16.19
C ARG A 866 18.54 23.03 -15.09
N CYS A 867 17.56 23.30 -14.25
CA CYS A 867 17.55 24.20 -13.10
C CYS A 867 18.62 23.92 -12.00
N GLN A 868 19.53 22.95 -12.23
CA GLN A 868 20.56 22.51 -11.29
C GLN A 868 22.01 22.66 -11.82
N SER A 869 22.22 23.18 -13.04
CA SER A 869 23.59 23.34 -13.58
C SER A 869 24.26 24.64 -13.08
N PRO A 870 25.53 24.62 -12.62
CA PRO A 870 26.20 25.85 -12.20
C PRO A 870 26.29 26.83 -13.38
N SER A 871 26.01 28.10 -13.08
CA SER A 871 25.97 29.26 -13.97
C SER A 871 27.01 29.25 -15.09
N ILE A 872 26.56 29.15 -16.35
CA ILE A 872 27.37 29.52 -17.51
C ILE A 872 27.46 31.06 -17.53
N PRO A 873 28.67 31.66 -17.52
CA PRO A 873 28.79 33.12 -17.61
C PRO A 873 28.18 33.63 -18.92
N VAL A 874 27.25 34.60 -18.83
CA VAL A 874 26.53 35.23 -19.96
C VAL A 874 27.48 35.74 -21.07
N SER A 875 28.72 36.03 -20.73
CA SER A 875 29.78 36.47 -21.66
C SER A 875 30.25 35.38 -22.65
N LYS A 876 29.89 34.11 -22.45
CA LYS A 876 30.35 32.96 -23.26
C LYS A 876 29.30 32.37 -24.21
N ILE A 877 28.09 32.92 -24.27
CA ILE A 877 27.01 32.44 -25.15
C ILE A 877 27.24 32.93 -26.61
N ASP A 878 27.30 32.00 -27.56
CA ASP A 878 27.54 32.29 -28.99
C ASP A 878 26.30 32.93 -29.66
N ARG A 879 26.50 34.12 -30.25
CA ARG A 879 25.48 34.94 -30.92
C ARG A 879 24.93 34.33 -32.21
N ARG A 880 25.52 33.26 -32.74
CA ARG A 880 25.06 32.56 -33.96
C ARG A 880 23.70 31.86 -33.79
N PHE A 881 23.20 31.72 -32.56
CA PHE A 881 21.91 31.08 -32.26
C PHE A 881 20.72 32.06 -32.05
N GLY A 882 20.90 33.37 -32.30
CA GLY A 882 19.78 34.31 -32.47
C GLY A 882 19.25 35.02 -31.21
N TYR A 883 19.93 34.93 -30.06
CA TYR A 883 19.49 35.56 -28.80
C TYR A 883 20.08 36.97 -28.57
N ARG A 884 19.30 37.88 -27.96
CA ARG A 884 19.75 39.24 -27.56
C ARG A 884 20.27 39.23 -26.12
N LEU A 885 21.42 39.87 -25.89
CA LEU A 885 22.11 39.93 -24.58
C LEU A 885 21.26 40.53 -23.43
N SER A 886 20.18 41.23 -23.76
CA SER A 886 19.23 41.85 -22.82
C SER A 886 18.18 40.88 -22.26
N GLU A 887 18.12 39.65 -22.74
CA GLU A 887 17.07 38.66 -22.40
C GLU A 887 17.58 37.54 -21.48
N VAL A 888 18.86 37.58 -21.06
CA VAL A 888 19.50 36.56 -20.21
C VAL A 888 19.67 37.08 -18.78
N PRO A 889 19.08 36.42 -17.75
CA PRO A 889 19.23 36.82 -16.34
C PRO A 889 20.70 36.77 -15.86
N GLN A 890 21.08 37.71 -14.98
CA GLN A 890 22.48 37.98 -14.58
C GLN A 890 22.96 37.18 -13.34
N ALA A 891 22.17 36.28 -12.75
CA ALA A 891 22.55 35.50 -11.57
C ALA A 891 21.99 34.07 -11.61
N PRO A 892 22.72 33.07 -11.08
CA PRO A 892 22.21 31.72 -10.88
C PRO A 892 21.28 31.70 -9.66
N GLU A 893 19.98 31.80 -9.86
CA GLU A 893 19.03 31.32 -8.86
C GLU A 893 19.13 29.78 -8.83
N ARG A 894 19.17 29.18 -7.62
CA ARG A 894 18.91 27.75 -7.47
C ARG A 894 17.47 27.53 -7.91
N CYS A 895 17.26 27.14 -9.15
CA CYS A 895 15.93 26.86 -9.64
C CYS A 895 15.51 25.49 -9.06
N LEU A 896 14.56 25.52 -8.13
CA LEU A 896 13.89 24.31 -7.68
C LEU A 896 12.89 23.88 -8.76
N PRO A 897 12.64 22.57 -8.94
CA PRO A 897 11.63 22.10 -9.90
C PRO A 897 10.27 22.73 -9.56
N LYS A 898 9.64 23.40 -10.53
CA LYS A 898 8.34 24.06 -10.33
C LYS A 898 7.22 23.23 -10.96
N PRO A 899 6.02 23.23 -10.36
CA PRO A 899 4.80 22.65 -10.96
C PRO A 899 4.58 22.94 -12.44
N ASN A 900 4.91 24.18 -12.85
CA ASN A 900 4.65 24.71 -14.18
C ASN A 900 5.81 24.54 -15.17
N ASP A 901 6.90 23.88 -14.78
CA ASP A 901 8.01 23.59 -15.68
C ASP A 901 7.51 22.77 -16.87
N GLN A 902 7.95 23.12 -18.07
CA GLN A 902 7.47 22.50 -19.31
C GLN A 902 8.35 21.30 -19.67
N LEU A 903 7.73 20.26 -20.22
CA LEU A 903 8.43 19.10 -20.75
C LEU A 903 9.30 19.49 -21.97
N GLU A 904 10.58 19.14 -21.92
CA GLU A 904 11.58 19.31 -22.98
C GLU A 904 12.18 17.94 -23.34
N LEU A 905 12.24 17.66 -24.65
CA LEU A 905 12.81 16.47 -25.23
C LEU A 905 14.05 16.83 -26.04
N LEU A 906 15.19 16.21 -25.72
CA LEU A 906 16.42 16.30 -26.52
C LEU A 906 16.76 14.92 -27.07
N VAL A 907 16.87 14.81 -28.40
CA VAL A 907 17.14 13.55 -29.09
C VAL A 907 18.46 13.58 -29.84
N ILE A 908 19.28 12.56 -29.60
CA ILE A 908 20.56 12.33 -30.27
C ILE A 908 20.52 10.99 -31.00
N THR A 909 21.01 10.98 -32.23
CA THR A 909 21.16 9.75 -33.04
C THR A 909 22.54 9.71 -33.69
N ALA A 910 22.87 8.58 -34.33
CA ALA A 910 24.14 8.38 -35.03
C ALA A 910 24.45 9.42 -36.13
N GLU A 911 23.41 10.03 -36.72
CA GLU A 911 23.50 11.01 -37.79
C GLU A 911 22.60 12.23 -37.55
N GLY A 912 22.89 13.35 -38.20
CA GLY A 912 22.10 14.58 -38.09
C GLY A 912 22.31 15.39 -36.81
N ASN A 913 21.71 16.58 -36.76
CA ASN A 913 21.79 17.47 -35.61
C ASN A 913 20.89 16.99 -34.46
N PRO A 914 21.21 17.38 -33.20
CA PRO A 914 20.32 17.20 -32.06
C PRO A 914 18.95 17.79 -32.34
N ILE A 915 17.91 17.11 -31.86
CA ILE A 915 16.53 17.57 -32.02
C ILE A 915 16.03 17.99 -30.64
N LEU A 916 15.62 19.25 -30.52
CA LEU A 916 15.01 19.78 -29.31
C LEU A 916 13.52 20.04 -29.55
N ARG A 917 12.67 19.60 -28.62
CA ARG A 917 11.23 19.88 -28.61
C ARG A 917 10.80 20.31 -27.23
N ARG A 918 10.20 21.50 -27.11
CA ARG A 918 9.45 21.91 -25.92
C ARG A 918 7.98 21.64 -26.16
N ILE A 919 7.32 20.99 -25.20
CA ILE A 919 5.94 20.53 -25.33
C ILE A 919 5.04 21.50 -24.58
N ASN A 920 4.42 22.41 -25.32
CA ASN A 920 3.50 23.38 -24.75
C ASN A 920 2.26 22.67 -24.17
N GLY A 921 1.89 23.01 -22.93
CA GLY A 921 0.73 22.44 -22.27
C GLY A 921 0.97 21.05 -21.66
N ALA A 922 2.23 20.66 -21.48
CA ALA A 922 2.65 19.51 -20.71
C ALA A 922 3.53 20.00 -19.55
N SER A 923 2.89 20.51 -18.50
CA SER A 923 3.61 20.92 -17.28
C SER A 923 4.07 19.71 -16.47
N ARG A 924 5.06 19.90 -15.60
CA ARG A 924 5.58 18.87 -14.69
C ARG A 924 4.46 18.16 -13.93
N ASP A 925 3.58 18.92 -13.30
CA ASP A 925 2.46 18.34 -12.53
C ASP A 925 1.49 17.55 -13.41
N GLN A 926 1.15 18.06 -14.60
CA GLN A 926 0.27 17.35 -15.52
C GLN A 926 0.87 16.03 -15.99
N VAL A 927 2.15 16.06 -16.40
CA VAL A 927 2.84 14.86 -16.89
C VAL A 927 3.01 13.83 -15.78
N LEU A 928 3.37 14.26 -14.56
CA LEU A 928 3.50 13.36 -13.42
C LEU A 928 2.15 12.80 -12.95
N ALA A 929 1.08 13.59 -12.95
CA ALA A 929 -0.27 13.12 -12.61
C ALA A 929 -0.77 12.04 -13.60
N VAL A 930 -0.56 12.24 -14.90
CA VAL A 930 -0.89 11.24 -15.93
C VAL A 930 0.01 10.00 -15.80
N THR A 931 1.30 10.18 -15.50
CA THR A 931 2.23 9.07 -15.25
C THR A 931 1.77 8.21 -14.07
N ASN A 932 1.38 8.84 -12.97
CA ASN A 932 0.86 8.14 -11.79
C ASN A 932 -0.45 7.39 -12.10
N THR A 933 -1.37 8.01 -12.85
CA THR A 933 -2.61 7.37 -13.30
C THR A 933 -2.31 6.15 -14.16
N PHE A 934 -1.39 6.29 -15.12
CA PHE A 934 -0.94 5.21 -16.01
C PHE A 934 -0.33 4.04 -15.23
N GLN A 935 0.57 4.33 -14.29
CA GLN A 935 1.18 3.31 -13.43
C GLN A 935 0.14 2.58 -12.57
N ARG A 936 -0.79 3.29 -11.93
CA ARG A 936 -1.86 2.69 -11.13
C ARG A 936 -2.73 1.77 -11.99
N SER A 937 -3.10 2.20 -13.19
CA SER A 937 -3.90 1.39 -14.12
C SER A 937 -3.20 0.10 -14.59
N LEU A 938 -1.86 0.07 -14.59
CA LEU A 938 -1.06 -1.08 -15.04
C LEU A 938 -0.63 -2.01 -13.91
N SER A 939 -0.60 -1.53 -12.68
CA SER A 939 -0.05 -2.25 -11.52
C SER A 939 -1.10 -2.97 -10.68
N ASN A 940 -2.38 -2.67 -10.88
CA ASN A 940 -3.47 -3.33 -10.17
C ASN A 940 -3.81 -4.70 -10.83
N PRO A 941 -3.57 -5.85 -10.16
CA PRO A 941 -3.89 -7.17 -10.70
C PRO A 941 -5.41 -7.44 -10.82
N HIS A 942 -6.24 -6.68 -10.11
CA HIS A 942 -7.70 -6.79 -10.11
C HIS A 942 -8.36 -5.90 -11.17
N SER A 943 -7.61 -4.95 -11.74
CA SER A 943 -8.02 -4.12 -12.87
C SER A 943 -7.28 -4.55 -14.14
N LEU A 944 -7.52 -5.79 -14.58
CA LEU A 944 -7.14 -6.24 -15.93
C LEU A 944 -8.12 -5.72 -17.00
N ASP A 945 -8.84 -4.63 -16.70
CA ASP A 945 -9.64 -3.90 -17.68
C ASP A 945 -8.72 -3.59 -18.87
N ALA A 946 -9.05 -4.18 -20.01
CA ALA A 946 -8.19 -4.20 -21.17
C ALA A 946 -7.88 -2.80 -21.73
N LYS A 947 -8.52 -1.73 -21.20
CA LYS A 947 -8.42 -0.39 -21.78
C LYS A 947 -8.14 0.78 -20.82
N ALA A 948 -8.19 0.61 -19.50
CA ALA A 948 -8.02 1.72 -18.56
C ALA A 948 -6.67 2.45 -18.70
N HIS A 949 -5.60 1.72 -19.01
CA HIS A 949 -4.26 2.27 -19.25
C HIS A 949 -4.08 2.93 -20.62
N LEU A 950 -4.99 2.71 -21.59
CA LEU A 950 -4.81 3.18 -22.95
C LEU A 950 -4.91 4.71 -23.06
N ASN A 951 -5.88 5.34 -22.39
CA ASN A 951 -6.05 6.80 -22.40
C ASN A 951 -4.84 7.55 -21.81
N PRO A 952 -4.40 7.27 -20.56
CA PRO A 952 -3.20 7.91 -20.03
C PRO A 952 -1.93 7.51 -20.81
N GLY A 953 -1.86 6.28 -21.35
CA GLY A 953 -0.78 5.83 -22.22
C GLY A 953 -0.70 6.61 -23.54
N GLU A 954 -1.85 6.93 -24.15
CA GLU A 954 -1.95 7.75 -25.37
C GLU A 954 -1.55 9.20 -25.10
N GLN A 955 -1.97 9.78 -23.98
CA GLN A 955 -1.56 11.12 -23.60
C GLN A 955 -0.04 11.23 -23.44
N LEU A 956 0.60 10.24 -22.80
CA LEU A 956 2.05 10.16 -22.67
C LEU A 956 2.75 9.98 -24.02
N TYR A 957 2.18 9.17 -24.92
CA TYR A 957 2.69 9.04 -26.29
C TYR A 957 2.64 10.38 -27.03
N GLN A 958 1.54 11.11 -26.93
CA GLN A 958 1.36 12.42 -27.56
C GLN A 958 2.38 13.46 -27.07
N TRP A 959 2.76 13.39 -25.80
CA TRP A 959 3.77 14.30 -25.23
C TRP A 959 5.21 13.87 -25.51
N ILE A 960 5.54 12.58 -25.40
CA ILE A 960 6.94 12.10 -25.37
C ILE A 960 7.41 11.59 -26.74
N ILE A 961 6.55 10.91 -27.51
CA ILE A 961 6.96 10.18 -28.72
C ILE A 961 6.45 10.83 -30.00
N ALA A 962 5.16 11.21 -30.04
CA ALA A 962 4.55 11.82 -31.22
C ALA A 962 5.32 13.04 -31.78
N PRO A 963 5.90 13.95 -30.96
CA PRO A 963 6.67 15.09 -31.44
C PRO A 963 7.99 14.73 -32.14
N LEU A 964 8.44 13.47 -31.99
CA LEU A 964 9.69 12.93 -32.50
C LEU A 964 9.48 11.91 -33.63
N GLN A 965 8.24 11.47 -33.85
CA GLN A 965 7.92 10.32 -34.68
C GLN A 965 8.41 10.46 -36.13
N LYS A 966 8.38 11.68 -36.68
CA LYS A 966 8.87 11.96 -38.03
C LYS A 966 10.37 11.66 -38.14
N GLU A 967 11.17 12.20 -37.22
CA GLU A 967 12.61 12.04 -37.22
C GLU A 967 13.04 10.62 -36.89
N LEU A 968 12.35 9.94 -35.97
CA LEU A 968 12.57 8.52 -35.67
C LEU A 968 12.31 7.64 -36.90
N ASN A 969 11.24 7.90 -37.65
CA ASN A 969 10.89 7.19 -38.88
C ASN A 969 11.88 7.46 -40.02
N ASP A 970 12.20 8.74 -40.27
CA ASP A 970 13.11 9.16 -41.33
C ASP A 970 14.50 8.52 -41.15
N ARG A 971 14.94 8.34 -39.90
CA ARG A 971 16.23 7.73 -39.54
C ARG A 971 16.17 6.20 -39.37
N LYS A 972 14.96 5.61 -39.40
CA LYS A 972 14.68 4.18 -39.20
C LYS A 972 15.18 3.67 -37.84
N ILE A 973 14.93 4.43 -36.79
CA ILE A 973 15.29 4.06 -35.42
C ILE A 973 14.52 2.79 -35.01
N GLN A 974 15.21 1.88 -34.30
CA GLN A 974 14.69 0.59 -33.84
C GLN A 974 14.85 0.40 -32.33
N SER A 975 15.75 1.14 -31.69
CA SER A 975 15.96 1.10 -30.24
C SER A 975 16.03 2.50 -29.64
N LEU A 976 15.41 2.68 -28.49
CA LEU A 976 15.31 3.94 -27.75
C LEU A 976 15.92 3.79 -26.36
N ILE A 977 16.92 4.63 -26.07
CA ILE A 977 17.51 4.76 -24.74
C ILE A 977 16.97 6.04 -24.11
N PHE A 978 16.31 5.90 -22.97
CA PHE A 978 15.75 7.02 -22.22
C PHE A 978 16.65 7.41 -21.05
N ALA A 979 16.94 8.70 -20.92
CA ALA A 979 17.45 9.32 -19.71
C ALA A 979 16.39 10.33 -19.24
N MET A 980 15.78 10.06 -18.08
CA MET A 980 14.56 10.77 -17.66
C MET A 980 14.75 11.54 -16.36
N ASP A 981 14.05 12.67 -16.27
CA ASP A 981 13.87 13.46 -15.07
C ASP A 981 13.29 12.61 -13.92
N GLU A 982 13.49 13.12 -12.71
CA GLU A 982 12.88 12.56 -11.51
C GLU A 982 11.35 12.47 -11.65
N GLY A 983 10.76 11.41 -11.08
CA GLY A 983 9.32 11.12 -11.18
C GLY A 983 8.92 10.40 -12.47
N LEU A 984 9.71 10.48 -13.55
CA LEU A 984 9.46 9.74 -14.79
C LEU A 984 10.24 8.43 -14.89
N ARG A 985 11.23 8.20 -14.03
CA ARG A 985 12.13 7.03 -14.07
C ARG A 985 11.44 5.69 -13.85
N SER A 986 10.28 5.67 -13.20
CA SER A 986 9.44 4.47 -13.03
C SER A 986 8.38 4.31 -14.13
N LEU A 987 8.36 5.18 -15.14
CA LEU A 987 7.37 5.15 -16.21
C LEU A 987 7.41 3.80 -16.96
N PRO A 988 6.29 3.08 -17.13
CA PRO A 988 6.23 1.81 -17.87
C PRO A 988 6.34 2.04 -19.38
N LEU A 989 7.53 2.45 -19.84
CA LEU A 989 7.77 2.92 -21.22
C LEU A 989 7.29 1.93 -22.29
N ALA A 990 7.44 0.62 -22.04
CA ALA A 990 7.02 -0.43 -22.96
C ALA A 990 5.52 -0.39 -23.30
N ALA A 991 4.68 0.03 -22.34
CA ALA A 991 3.22 0.06 -22.46
C ALA A 991 2.65 1.41 -22.94
N ILE A 992 3.49 2.42 -23.21
CA ILE A 992 3.02 3.68 -23.80
C ILE A 992 2.30 3.35 -25.11
N TYR A 993 1.06 3.83 -25.28
CA TYR A 993 0.17 3.41 -26.36
C TYR A 993 0.00 4.53 -27.39
N ASP A 994 0.06 4.24 -28.69
CA ASP A 994 -0.05 5.28 -29.74
C ASP A 994 -1.47 5.47 -30.31
N GLY A 995 -2.47 4.83 -29.71
CA GLY A 995 -3.83 4.72 -30.24
C GLY A 995 -4.07 3.42 -31.03
N GLN A 996 -3.02 2.69 -31.43
CA GLN A 996 -3.09 1.44 -32.20
C GLN A 996 -2.25 0.29 -31.63
N GLN A 997 -1.05 0.58 -31.12
CA GLN A 997 -0.07 -0.39 -30.66
C GLN A 997 0.80 0.20 -29.53
N TYR A 998 1.42 -0.67 -28.73
CA TYR A 998 2.33 -0.27 -27.66
C TYR A 998 3.71 0.13 -28.19
N LEU A 999 4.44 0.95 -27.45
CA LEU A 999 5.76 1.47 -27.84
C LEU A 999 6.76 0.33 -28.08
N VAL A 1000 6.70 -0.72 -27.26
CA VAL A 1000 7.54 -1.92 -27.39
C VAL A 1000 7.31 -2.68 -28.69
N GLU A 1001 6.14 -2.52 -29.32
CA GLU A 1001 5.86 -3.14 -30.62
C GLU A 1001 6.67 -2.48 -31.74
N LYS A 1002 7.07 -1.21 -31.57
CA LYS A 1002 7.87 -0.45 -32.53
C LYS A 1002 9.37 -0.44 -32.22
N TYR A 1003 9.74 -0.29 -30.95
CA TYR A 1003 11.13 -0.08 -30.55
C TYR A 1003 11.56 -0.99 -29.40
N GLY A 1004 12.84 -1.36 -29.38
CA GLY A 1004 13.49 -1.81 -28.14
C GLY A 1004 13.60 -0.62 -27.20
N VAL A 1005 13.31 -0.82 -25.92
CA VAL A 1005 13.26 0.26 -24.92
C VAL A 1005 14.23 -0.05 -23.79
N ASN A 1006 15.01 0.95 -23.40
CA ASN A 1006 15.99 0.83 -22.33
C ASN A 1006 16.08 2.13 -21.51
N LEU A 1007 16.27 2.01 -20.21
CA LEU A 1007 16.43 3.14 -19.29
C LEU A 1007 17.89 3.26 -18.85
N VAL A 1008 18.42 4.48 -18.79
CA VAL A 1008 19.72 4.77 -18.18
C VAL A 1008 19.61 5.93 -17.21
N PRO A 1009 20.34 5.86 -16.08
CA PRO A 1009 20.57 7.04 -15.23
C PRO A 1009 21.13 8.23 -15.99
N SER A 1010 22.20 7.98 -16.71
CA SER A 1010 22.93 8.88 -17.58
C SER A 1010 23.86 8.02 -18.44
N LEU A 1011 24.13 8.43 -19.68
CA LEU A 1011 25.12 7.72 -20.49
C LEU A 1011 26.54 7.92 -19.97
N SER A 1012 26.81 9.00 -19.24
CA SER A 1012 28.12 9.25 -18.62
C SER A 1012 28.40 8.32 -17.45
N LEU A 1013 27.38 7.69 -16.86
CA LEU A 1013 27.53 6.68 -15.80
C LEU A 1013 27.49 5.25 -16.34
N THR A 1014 26.94 5.03 -17.54
CA THR A 1014 26.82 3.69 -18.13
C THR A 1014 28.15 3.32 -18.77
N TYR A 1015 28.81 2.27 -18.28
CA TYR A 1015 30.14 1.88 -18.76
C TYR A 1015 30.15 1.66 -20.28
N SER A 1016 31.21 2.16 -20.93
CA SER A 1016 31.22 2.48 -22.36
C SER A 1016 31.31 1.29 -23.33
N ARG A 1017 31.19 0.05 -22.84
CA ARG A 1017 31.41 -1.14 -23.66
C ARG A 1017 30.20 -2.05 -23.59
N HIS A 1018 29.56 -2.27 -24.74
CA HIS A 1018 28.55 -3.31 -24.83
C HIS A 1018 29.21 -4.67 -24.63
N THR A 1019 28.66 -5.47 -23.70
CA THR A 1019 29.10 -6.83 -23.47
C THR A 1019 28.06 -7.83 -23.96
N ASP A 1020 28.45 -8.64 -24.93
CA ASP A 1020 27.67 -9.82 -25.30
C ASP A 1020 27.70 -10.83 -24.15
N VAL A 1021 26.53 -11.05 -23.54
CA VAL A 1021 26.40 -11.92 -22.35
C VAL A 1021 26.37 -13.41 -22.68
N ARG A 1022 26.21 -13.80 -23.97
CA ARG A 1022 26.10 -15.20 -24.42
C ARG A 1022 27.24 -16.14 -23.98
N PRO A 1023 28.50 -15.67 -23.86
CA PRO A 1023 29.60 -16.50 -23.35
C PRO A 1023 29.56 -16.77 -21.84
N PHE A 1024 28.85 -15.95 -21.05
CA PHE A 1024 28.89 -16.02 -19.59
C PHE A 1024 27.96 -17.09 -19.03
N ARG A 1025 28.32 -17.65 -17.86
CA ARG A 1025 27.46 -18.59 -17.14
C ARG A 1025 26.47 -17.86 -16.24
N VAL A 1026 25.32 -18.50 -15.98
CA VAL A 1026 24.28 -18.02 -15.06
C VAL A 1026 24.49 -18.63 -13.67
N LEU A 1027 24.46 -17.79 -12.64
CA LEU A 1027 24.22 -18.18 -11.26
C LEU A 1027 22.76 -17.84 -10.93
N ALA A 1028 21.91 -18.85 -10.83
CA ALA A 1028 20.48 -18.69 -10.55
C ALA A 1028 20.21 -19.07 -9.09
N MET A 1029 19.60 -18.21 -8.29
CA MET A 1029 19.28 -18.50 -6.89
C MET A 1029 17.89 -17.99 -6.54
N GLY A 1030 17.18 -18.69 -5.64
CA GLY A 1030 15.83 -18.29 -5.29
C GLY A 1030 15.20 -19.09 -4.17
N ALA A 1031 14.05 -18.62 -3.68
CA ALA A 1031 13.23 -19.31 -2.70
C ALA A 1031 11.82 -19.53 -3.26
N SER A 1032 11.34 -20.76 -3.19
CA SER A 1032 9.96 -21.15 -3.54
C SER A 1032 9.08 -21.35 -2.31
N LYS A 1033 9.69 -21.50 -1.13
CA LYS A 1033 9.00 -21.74 0.15
C LYS A 1033 9.36 -20.66 1.15
N PHE A 1034 8.36 -20.21 1.91
CA PHE A 1034 8.52 -19.17 2.92
C PHE A 1034 7.69 -19.53 4.17
N ARG A 1035 8.11 -19.04 5.33
CA ARG A 1035 7.42 -19.29 6.61
C ARG A 1035 6.28 -18.30 6.86
N TYR A 1036 6.41 -17.08 6.36
CA TYR A 1036 5.53 -15.94 6.65
C TYR A 1036 5.08 -15.21 5.37
N GLN A 1037 5.24 -15.83 4.20
CA GLN A 1037 4.86 -15.27 2.89
C GLN A 1037 4.31 -16.38 1.99
N ASN A 1038 3.58 -15.99 0.95
CA ASN A 1038 3.02 -16.93 -0.02
C ASN A 1038 4.13 -17.71 -0.75
N PRO A 1039 3.98 -19.03 -0.96
CA PRO A 1039 4.93 -19.81 -1.73
C PRO A 1039 4.97 -19.36 -3.19
N LEU A 1040 6.14 -19.49 -3.81
CA LEU A 1040 6.40 -19.16 -5.22
C LEU A 1040 6.82 -20.43 -5.97
N PRO A 1041 5.90 -21.36 -6.27
CA PRO A 1041 6.24 -22.61 -6.94
C PRO A 1041 6.90 -22.41 -8.33
N GLY A 1042 6.66 -21.28 -8.99
CA GLY A 1042 7.24 -20.90 -10.27
C GLY A 1042 8.76 -20.80 -10.23
N VAL A 1043 9.32 -20.36 -9.11
CA VAL A 1043 10.77 -20.20 -8.90
C VAL A 1043 11.53 -21.49 -9.15
N GLU A 1044 11.03 -22.63 -8.66
CA GLU A 1044 11.71 -23.92 -8.86
C GLU A 1044 11.77 -24.31 -10.35
N VAL A 1045 10.68 -24.08 -11.08
CA VAL A 1045 10.60 -24.34 -12.52
C VAL A 1045 11.46 -23.35 -13.30
N GLU A 1046 11.48 -22.08 -12.89
CA GLU A 1046 12.26 -21.00 -13.50
C GLU A 1046 13.76 -21.32 -13.42
N LEU A 1047 14.29 -21.56 -12.23
CA LEU A 1047 15.71 -21.80 -12.00
C LEU A 1047 16.22 -23.05 -12.73
N SER A 1048 15.47 -24.15 -12.66
CA SER A 1048 15.81 -25.41 -13.36
C SER A 1048 15.74 -25.24 -14.88
N THR A 1049 14.72 -24.55 -15.39
CA THR A 1049 14.58 -24.28 -16.83
C THR A 1049 15.74 -23.44 -17.36
N ILE A 1050 16.08 -22.35 -16.67
CA ILE A 1050 17.17 -21.45 -17.09
C ILE A 1050 18.49 -22.21 -17.14
N THR A 1051 18.82 -22.97 -16.08
CA THR A 1051 20.17 -23.55 -15.92
C THR A 1051 20.38 -24.91 -16.58
N GLU A 1052 19.30 -25.67 -16.84
CA GLU A 1052 19.39 -27.00 -17.44
C GLU A 1052 19.00 -27.01 -18.93
N LYS A 1053 18.07 -26.15 -19.33
CA LYS A 1053 17.46 -26.20 -20.69
C LYS A 1053 17.87 -25.03 -21.56
N LEU A 1054 18.00 -23.83 -21.01
CA LEU A 1054 18.20 -22.61 -21.79
C LEU A 1054 19.65 -22.13 -21.81
N TRP A 1055 20.32 -22.13 -20.67
CA TRP A 1055 21.61 -21.49 -20.46
C TRP A 1055 22.55 -22.33 -19.59
N LYS A 1056 23.87 -22.18 -19.77
CA LYS A 1056 24.85 -22.89 -18.95
C LYS A 1056 24.97 -22.21 -17.58
N GLY A 1057 24.69 -22.93 -16.49
CA GLY A 1057 24.72 -22.31 -15.17
C GLY A 1057 24.79 -23.28 -14.00
N ARG A 1058 24.47 -22.76 -12.81
CA ARG A 1058 24.13 -23.51 -11.60
C ARG A 1058 22.95 -22.84 -10.90
N SER A 1059 22.07 -23.63 -10.30
CA SER A 1059 20.93 -23.17 -9.52
C SER A 1059 21.06 -23.53 -8.04
N PHE A 1060 20.53 -22.67 -7.15
CA PHE A 1060 20.43 -22.92 -5.71
C PHE A 1060 19.05 -22.49 -5.21
N LEU A 1061 18.32 -23.41 -4.59
CA LEU A 1061 16.93 -23.22 -4.17
C LEU A 1061 16.83 -23.28 -2.64
N ASN A 1062 15.89 -22.51 -2.06
CA ASN A 1062 15.49 -22.57 -0.65
C ASN A 1062 16.68 -22.55 0.30
N GLU A 1063 16.96 -23.62 1.04
CA GLU A 1063 18.03 -23.71 2.05
C GLU A 1063 19.42 -23.34 1.50
N ALA A 1064 19.63 -23.47 0.20
CA ALA A 1064 20.87 -23.10 -0.46
C ALA A 1064 20.91 -21.65 -0.97
N PHE A 1065 19.79 -20.93 -0.94
CA PHE A 1065 19.68 -19.51 -1.30
C PHE A 1065 19.96 -18.61 -0.09
N THR A 1066 21.24 -18.56 0.30
CA THR A 1066 21.74 -17.69 1.38
C THR A 1066 22.77 -16.69 0.85
N LEU A 1067 22.98 -15.60 1.60
CA LEU A 1067 23.97 -14.58 1.27
C LEU A 1067 25.39 -15.17 1.22
N GLU A 1068 25.72 -16.03 2.17
CA GLU A 1068 27.03 -16.68 2.28
C GLU A 1068 27.31 -17.54 1.05
N ASN A 1069 26.33 -18.32 0.58
CA ASN A 1069 26.49 -19.14 -0.61
C ASN A 1069 26.58 -18.26 -1.87
N LEU A 1070 25.77 -17.20 -1.98
CA LEU A 1070 25.86 -16.27 -3.12
C LEU A 1070 27.27 -15.67 -3.23
N MET A 1071 27.84 -15.21 -2.11
CA MET A 1071 29.21 -14.70 -2.06
C MET A 1071 30.22 -15.78 -2.46
N ALA A 1072 30.13 -16.98 -1.89
CA ALA A 1072 31.05 -18.09 -2.18
C ALA A 1072 31.01 -18.55 -3.65
N GLN A 1073 29.84 -18.54 -4.30
CA GLN A 1073 29.74 -18.86 -5.72
C GLN A 1073 30.32 -17.75 -6.61
N ARG A 1074 30.10 -16.48 -6.24
CA ARG A 1074 30.65 -15.34 -6.99
C ARG A 1074 32.17 -15.30 -6.96
N GLU A 1075 32.80 -15.70 -5.86
CA GLU A 1075 34.27 -15.79 -5.77
C GLU A 1075 34.91 -16.72 -6.82
N GLN A 1076 34.15 -17.65 -7.40
CA GLN A 1076 34.63 -18.56 -8.46
C GLN A 1076 34.83 -17.87 -9.82
N ARG A 1077 34.46 -16.58 -9.98
CA ARG A 1077 34.69 -15.72 -11.17
C ARG A 1077 34.22 -16.28 -12.52
N GLN A 1078 33.25 -17.19 -12.51
CA GLN A 1078 32.76 -17.84 -13.73
C GLN A 1078 31.34 -17.41 -14.15
N TYR A 1079 30.68 -16.59 -13.34
CA TYR A 1079 29.29 -16.15 -13.54
C TYR A 1079 29.26 -14.67 -13.89
N GLY A 1080 28.91 -14.36 -15.14
CA GLY A 1080 28.65 -12.97 -15.58
C GLY A 1080 27.17 -12.61 -15.55
N ILE A 1081 26.29 -13.59 -15.32
CA ILE A 1081 24.85 -13.38 -15.18
C ILE A 1081 24.42 -13.88 -13.79
N ILE A 1082 23.74 -13.03 -13.03
CA ILE A 1082 23.12 -13.40 -11.76
C ILE A 1082 21.61 -13.29 -11.92
N HIS A 1083 20.89 -14.33 -11.52
CA HIS A 1083 19.44 -14.37 -11.57
C HIS A 1083 18.89 -14.69 -10.18
N LEU A 1084 18.10 -13.78 -9.61
CA LEU A 1084 17.48 -13.93 -8.31
C LEU A 1084 15.95 -13.99 -8.48
N ALA A 1085 15.33 -15.06 -7.98
CA ALA A 1085 13.88 -15.27 -8.07
C ALA A 1085 13.28 -15.53 -6.67
N THR A 1086 12.52 -14.58 -6.14
CA THR A 1086 12.02 -14.58 -4.76
C THR A 1086 11.07 -13.38 -4.52
N HIS A 1087 10.54 -13.22 -3.31
CA HIS A 1087 9.88 -11.99 -2.87
C HIS A 1087 10.87 -10.85 -2.65
N ALA A 1088 10.48 -9.63 -2.99
CA ALA A 1088 11.21 -8.42 -2.63
C ALA A 1088 10.21 -7.30 -2.33
N GLU A 1089 10.61 -6.38 -1.47
CA GLU A 1089 9.85 -5.19 -1.13
C GLU A 1089 10.72 -3.96 -1.26
N PHE A 1090 10.19 -2.93 -1.90
CA PHE A 1090 10.77 -1.59 -1.91
C PHE A 1090 9.86 -0.68 -1.10
N ASN A 1091 10.36 -0.18 0.03
CA ASN A 1091 9.66 0.72 0.95
C ASN A 1091 10.07 2.16 0.63
N PRO A 1092 9.25 2.95 -0.10
CA PRO A 1092 9.65 4.28 -0.52
C PRO A 1092 9.88 5.22 0.68
N GLY A 1093 9.08 5.14 1.74
CA GLY A 1093 9.24 6.02 2.91
C GLY A 1093 10.43 5.69 3.82
N THR A 1094 10.93 4.45 3.76
CA THR A 1094 12.11 3.97 4.50
C THR A 1094 12.96 3.04 3.61
N PRO A 1095 13.72 3.56 2.63
CA PRO A 1095 14.45 2.72 1.68
C PRO A 1095 15.44 1.74 2.33
N LYS A 1096 15.95 2.08 3.54
CA LYS A 1096 16.76 1.20 4.40
C LYS A 1096 16.08 -0.12 4.75
N ASP A 1097 14.75 -0.13 4.82
CA ASP A 1097 13.94 -1.30 5.16
C ASP A 1097 13.55 -2.11 3.92
N SER A 1098 13.83 -1.61 2.71
CA SER A 1098 13.67 -2.37 1.47
C SER A 1098 14.54 -3.63 1.51
N TYR A 1099 13.98 -4.76 1.06
CA TYR A 1099 14.69 -6.04 1.08
C TYR A 1099 14.38 -6.96 -0.12
N ILE A 1100 15.35 -7.82 -0.44
CA ILE A 1100 15.15 -9.06 -1.20
C ILE A 1100 15.11 -10.21 -0.19
N GLN A 1101 14.06 -11.01 -0.19
CA GLN A 1101 13.89 -12.13 0.75
C GLN A 1101 14.82 -13.28 0.36
N MET A 1102 15.86 -13.55 1.17
CA MET A 1102 16.66 -14.77 1.07
C MET A 1102 16.08 -15.85 1.99
N TRP A 1103 16.62 -17.06 1.95
CA TRP A 1103 16.11 -18.14 2.79
C TRP A 1103 16.20 -17.88 4.29
N ASN A 1104 17.36 -17.39 4.73
CA ASN A 1104 17.69 -17.23 6.14
C ASN A 1104 17.60 -15.77 6.64
N ARG A 1105 17.50 -14.79 5.74
CA ARG A 1105 17.49 -13.36 6.09
C ARG A 1105 16.96 -12.49 4.95
N LYS A 1106 16.74 -11.21 5.27
CA LYS A 1106 16.46 -10.14 4.32
C LYS A 1106 17.78 -9.53 3.82
N LEU A 1107 17.99 -9.46 2.50
CA LEU A 1107 19.10 -8.75 1.86
C LEU A 1107 18.69 -7.30 1.63
N ARG A 1108 19.30 -6.35 2.35
CA ARG A 1108 18.91 -4.94 2.31
C ARG A 1108 19.49 -4.22 1.09
N LEU A 1109 18.83 -3.13 0.71
CA LEU A 1109 19.21 -2.31 -0.45
C LEU A 1109 20.69 -1.87 -0.42
N TYR A 1110 21.16 -1.37 0.73
CA TYR A 1110 22.55 -0.90 0.91
C TYR A 1110 23.60 -2.02 0.86
N GLU A 1111 23.21 -3.29 1.09
CA GLU A 1111 24.11 -4.44 1.06
C GLU A 1111 24.48 -4.86 -0.37
N MET A 1112 23.65 -4.50 -1.38
CA MET A 1112 23.90 -4.85 -2.79
C MET A 1112 25.21 -4.30 -3.33
N LYS A 1113 25.61 -3.11 -2.87
CA LYS A 1113 26.82 -2.42 -3.31
C LYS A 1113 28.08 -3.28 -3.16
N ASN A 1114 28.23 -3.91 -1.99
CA ASN A 1114 29.40 -4.75 -1.70
C ASN A 1114 29.27 -6.13 -2.36
N LEU A 1115 28.04 -6.57 -2.59
CA LEU A 1115 27.74 -7.89 -3.12
C LEU A 1115 28.02 -8.01 -4.61
N LEU A 1116 28.01 -6.94 -5.41
CA LEU A 1116 28.04 -7.06 -6.88
C LEU A 1116 29.26 -6.40 -7.56
N TYR A 1117 30.13 -5.72 -6.80
CA TYR A 1117 31.29 -4.99 -7.34
C TYR A 1117 32.39 -5.88 -7.92
N GLU A 1118 32.80 -6.93 -7.20
CA GLU A 1118 33.80 -7.88 -7.70
C GLU A 1118 33.38 -9.34 -7.43
N PRO A 1119 33.50 -10.25 -8.41
CA PRO A 1119 33.73 -9.99 -9.84
C PRO A 1119 32.55 -9.25 -10.52
N SER A 1120 32.82 -8.49 -11.59
CA SER A 1120 31.80 -7.71 -12.31
C SER A 1120 30.66 -8.60 -12.83
N VAL A 1121 29.44 -8.05 -12.81
CA VAL A 1121 28.21 -8.71 -13.25
C VAL A 1121 27.69 -7.97 -14.48
N GLU A 1122 27.62 -8.66 -15.60
CA GLU A 1122 27.22 -8.10 -16.90
C GLU A 1122 25.70 -7.97 -17.04
N LEU A 1123 24.96 -8.86 -16.36
CA LEU A 1123 23.50 -8.86 -16.30
C LEU A 1123 23.01 -9.38 -14.94
N LEU A 1124 22.28 -8.54 -14.22
CA LEU A 1124 21.49 -8.94 -13.06
C LEU A 1124 20.02 -9.07 -13.48
N VAL A 1125 19.39 -10.21 -13.18
CA VAL A 1125 17.97 -10.43 -13.38
C VAL A 1125 17.31 -10.57 -12.01
N LEU A 1126 16.45 -9.61 -11.67
CA LEU A 1126 15.65 -9.61 -10.45
C LEU A 1126 14.22 -10.02 -10.80
N SER A 1127 13.95 -11.32 -10.75
CA SER A 1127 12.60 -11.91 -10.86
C SER A 1127 11.90 -11.82 -9.50
N ALA A 1128 11.64 -10.58 -9.06
CA ALA A 1128 11.08 -10.27 -7.74
C ALA A 1128 10.33 -8.94 -7.80
N CYS A 1129 9.33 -8.75 -6.92
CA CYS A 1129 8.42 -7.58 -6.92
C CYS A 1129 9.14 -6.25 -6.64
N ARG A 1130 8.69 -5.16 -7.32
CA ARG A 1130 9.09 -3.76 -7.10
C ARG A 1130 10.60 -3.49 -7.06
N THR A 1131 11.39 -4.21 -7.85
CA THR A 1131 12.87 -4.10 -7.82
C THR A 1131 13.48 -2.96 -8.65
N ALA A 1132 12.70 -2.34 -9.54
CA ALA A 1132 13.03 -1.13 -10.31
C ALA A 1132 12.22 0.10 -9.88
N LEU A 1133 11.33 -0.06 -8.88
CA LEU A 1133 10.60 1.05 -8.30
C LEU A 1133 11.52 1.80 -7.34
N GLY A 1134 11.52 3.12 -7.43
CA GLY A 1134 12.34 4.00 -6.60
C GLY A 1134 11.59 5.27 -6.25
N ASN A 1135 12.12 6.02 -5.30
CA ASN A 1135 11.70 7.38 -4.98
C ASN A 1135 12.92 8.30 -4.98
N ARG A 1136 12.72 9.55 -4.54
CA ARG A 1136 13.76 10.57 -4.40
C ARG A 1136 14.87 10.20 -3.40
N GLU A 1137 14.63 9.21 -2.55
CA GLU A 1137 15.54 8.72 -1.49
C GLU A 1137 16.28 7.42 -1.90
N ALA A 1138 15.76 6.68 -2.89
CA ALA A 1138 16.43 5.55 -3.54
C ALA A 1138 16.01 5.41 -5.01
N GLU A 1139 16.71 6.11 -5.89
CA GLU A 1139 16.42 6.15 -7.33
C GLU A 1139 16.57 4.77 -7.98
N LEU A 1140 15.52 4.33 -8.69
CA LEU A 1140 15.43 3.01 -9.34
C LEU A 1140 15.59 1.80 -8.39
N GLY A 1141 15.49 2.02 -7.07
CA GLY A 1141 15.51 0.95 -6.05
C GLY A 1141 16.71 0.01 -6.17
N PHE A 1142 16.44 -1.30 -6.20
CA PHE A 1142 17.48 -2.32 -6.31
C PHE A 1142 18.22 -2.28 -7.64
N ALA A 1143 17.56 -1.90 -8.74
CA ALA A 1143 18.21 -1.71 -10.04
C ALA A 1143 19.22 -0.56 -10.03
N GLY A 1144 18.87 0.57 -9.39
CA GLY A 1144 19.81 1.68 -9.17
C GLY A 1144 20.99 1.28 -8.28
N SER A 1145 20.72 0.52 -7.22
CA SER A 1145 21.76 0.01 -6.31
C SER A 1145 22.69 -1.01 -6.98
N ALA A 1146 22.15 -1.87 -7.84
CA ALA A 1146 22.93 -2.78 -8.67
C ALA A 1146 23.87 -2.02 -9.62
N PHE A 1147 23.35 -0.99 -10.29
CA PHE A 1147 24.16 -0.12 -11.12
C PHE A 1147 25.27 0.59 -10.32
N GLN A 1148 24.97 1.05 -9.09
CA GLN A 1148 25.98 1.62 -8.18
C GLN A 1148 27.08 0.61 -7.80
N ALA A 1149 26.71 -0.67 -7.72
CA ALA A 1149 27.61 -1.77 -7.48
C ALA A 1149 28.46 -2.12 -8.72
N GLY A 1150 28.26 -1.47 -9.87
CA GLY A 1150 29.01 -1.75 -11.10
C GLY A 1150 28.44 -2.89 -11.94
N VAL A 1151 27.15 -3.19 -11.78
CA VAL A 1151 26.42 -4.04 -12.72
C VAL A 1151 26.14 -3.28 -14.00
N ASP A 1152 26.46 -3.87 -15.16
CA ASP A 1152 26.31 -3.18 -16.45
C ASP A 1152 24.83 -3.03 -16.87
N SER A 1153 24.02 -4.06 -16.61
CA SER A 1153 22.58 -4.01 -16.87
C SER A 1153 21.78 -4.80 -15.83
N THR A 1154 20.65 -4.25 -15.42
CA THR A 1154 19.70 -4.91 -14.51
C THR A 1154 18.32 -4.99 -15.15
N LEU A 1155 17.78 -6.21 -15.25
CA LEU A 1155 16.37 -6.47 -15.54
C LEU A 1155 15.63 -6.55 -14.21
N ALA A 1156 14.65 -5.68 -13.99
CA ALA A 1156 13.94 -5.56 -12.72
C ALA A 1156 12.47 -5.16 -12.95
N THR A 1157 11.66 -5.16 -11.89
CA THR A 1157 10.20 -4.99 -11.96
C THR A 1157 9.71 -3.69 -11.33
N LEU A 1158 8.70 -3.06 -11.92
CA LEU A 1158 8.13 -1.79 -11.47
C LEU A 1158 7.03 -1.97 -10.41
N TRP A 1159 6.34 -3.11 -10.37
CA TRP A 1159 5.27 -3.44 -9.41
C TRP A 1159 5.32 -4.92 -9.00
N TYR A 1160 4.32 -5.37 -8.24
CA TYR A 1160 4.15 -6.78 -7.88
C TYR A 1160 3.78 -7.61 -9.12
N VAL A 1161 4.56 -8.66 -9.38
CA VAL A 1161 4.36 -9.52 -10.56
C VAL A 1161 3.79 -10.88 -10.17
N SER A 1162 2.91 -11.42 -11.02
CA SER A 1162 2.44 -12.82 -10.91
C SER A 1162 3.62 -13.79 -11.06
N ASP A 1163 3.66 -14.83 -10.21
CA ASP A 1163 4.66 -15.90 -10.26
C ASP A 1163 4.67 -16.60 -11.64
N GLN A 1164 3.49 -16.96 -12.17
CA GLN A 1164 3.39 -17.57 -13.50
C GLN A 1164 3.80 -16.60 -14.62
N GLY A 1165 3.42 -15.32 -14.50
CA GLY A 1165 3.79 -14.29 -15.46
C GLY A 1165 5.29 -14.05 -15.52
N ALA A 1166 5.94 -13.93 -14.35
CA ALA A 1166 7.38 -13.79 -14.22
C ALA A 1166 8.11 -15.00 -14.83
N LEU A 1167 7.72 -16.23 -14.46
CA LEU A 1167 8.23 -17.47 -15.05
C LEU A 1167 8.13 -17.46 -16.58
N GLY A 1168 6.98 -17.03 -17.13
CA GLY A 1168 6.75 -16.92 -18.56
C GLY A 1168 7.70 -15.93 -19.23
N LEU A 1169 7.82 -14.73 -18.67
CA LEU A 1169 8.60 -13.64 -19.25
C LEU A 1169 10.10 -13.93 -19.19
N THR A 1170 10.61 -14.35 -18.04
CA THR A 1170 12.06 -14.60 -17.87
C THR A 1170 12.51 -15.80 -18.69
N THR A 1171 11.70 -16.86 -18.77
CA THR A 1171 11.93 -18.00 -19.66
C THR A 1171 12.07 -17.55 -21.12
N GLU A 1172 11.12 -16.73 -21.58
CA GLU A 1172 11.14 -16.25 -22.96
C GLU A 1172 12.28 -15.25 -23.20
N PHE A 1173 12.59 -14.39 -22.24
CA PHE A 1173 13.75 -13.50 -22.27
C PHE A 1173 15.05 -14.27 -22.48
N TYR A 1174 15.32 -15.32 -21.69
CA TYR A 1174 16.53 -16.15 -21.88
C TYR A 1174 16.57 -16.87 -23.24
N ARG A 1175 15.42 -17.25 -23.81
CA ARG A 1175 15.36 -17.81 -25.18
C ARG A 1175 15.76 -16.78 -26.22
N GLN A 1176 15.27 -15.55 -26.09
CA GLN A 1176 15.56 -14.46 -27.03
C GLN A 1176 16.98 -13.94 -26.86
N LEU A 1177 17.50 -13.91 -25.63
CA LEU A 1177 18.87 -13.48 -25.31
C LEU A 1177 19.96 -14.35 -25.97
N ARG A 1178 19.62 -15.58 -26.40
CA ARG A 1178 20.55 -16.42 -27.20
C ARG A 1178 20.65 -15.97 -28.66
N LYS A 1179 19.62 -15.30 -29.17
CA LYS A 1179 19.46 -14.96 -30.59
C LYS A 1179 20.04 -13.60 -30.95
N THR A 1180 20.14 -12.68 -29.98
CA THR A 1180 20.64 -11.31 -30.17
C THR A 1180 21.74 -11.00 -29.16
N SER A 1181 22.64 -10.06 -29.50
CA SER A 1181 23.59 -9.49 -28.54
C SER A 1181 22.95 -8.40 -27.67
N SER A 1182 21.83 -7.80 -28.10
CA SER A 1182 21.14 -6.74 -27.35
C SER A 1182 20.17 -7.31 -26.31
N LYS A 1183 20.35 -6.88 -25.06
CA LYS A 1183 19.49 -7.24 -23.91
C LYS A 1183 18.09 -6.62 -24.05
N SER A 1184 18.01 -5.36 -24.50
CA SER A 1184 16.76 -4.64 -24.75
C SER A 1184 15.93 -5.25 -25.88
N GLU A 1185 16.57 -5.73 -26.96
CA GLU A 1185 15.88 -6.45 -28.02
C GLU A 1185 15.41 -7.83 -27.54
N ALA A 1186 16.18 -8.52 -26.69
CA ALA A 1186 15.73 -9.77 -26.10
C ALA A 1186 14.49 -9.59 -25.21
N LEU A 1187 14.46 -8.53 -24.40
CA LEU A 1187 13.30 -8.17 -23.58
C LEU A 1187 12.09 -7.81 -24.46
N ARG A 1188 12.29 -6.96 -25.47
CA ARG A 1188 11.26 -6.59 -26.44
C ARG A 1188 10.63 -7.82 -27.10
N GLN A 1189 11.44 -8.77 -27.57
CA GLN A 1189 10.93 -9.99 -28.19
C GLN A 1189 10.15 -10.88 -27.22
N ALA A 1190 10.53 -10.90 -25.93
CA ALA A 1190 9.76 -11.59 -24.90
C ALA A 1190 8.41 -10.92 -24.63
N GLN A 1191 8.39 -9.59 -24.52
CA GLN A 1191 7.18 -8.79 -24.35
C GLN A 1191 6.24 -8.95 -25.56
N LEU A 1192 6.78 -8.91 -26.79
CA LEU A 1192 6.03 -9.19 -28.02
C LEU A 1192 5.41 -10.59 -28.03
N ALA A 1193 6.15 -11.60 -27.61
CA ALA A 1193 5.64 -12.97 -27.53
C ALA A 1193 4.49 -13.09 -26.50
N MET A 1194 4.53 -12.31 -25.41
CA MET A 1194 3.43 -12.20 -24.47
C MET A 1194 2.22 -11.47 -25.06
N ILE A 1195 2.40 -10.28 -25.64
CA ILE A 1195 1.35 -9.48 -26.30
C ILE A 1195 0.59 -10.33 -27.33
N GLN A 1196 1.31 -11.14 -28.12
CA GLN A 1196 0.73 -12.00 -29.16
C GLN A 1196 0.08 -13.28 -28.62
N GLY A 1197 0.13 -13.53 -27.30
CA GLY A 1197 -0.40 -14.75 -26.67
C GLY A 1197 0.41 -16.01 -26.97
N ASN A 1198 1.66 -15.87 -27.45
CA ASN A 1198 2.55 -17.01 -27.70
C ASN A 1198 3.12 -17.57 -26.39
N VAL A 1199 3.29 -16.72 -25.37
CA VAL A 1199 3.64 -17.13 -24.01
C VAL A 1199 2.36 -17.28 -23.20
N ARG A 1200 2.08 -18.50 -22.78
CA ARG A 1200 0.82 -18.89 -22.13
C ARG A 1200 0.96 -20.22 -21.43
N ILE A 1201 0.11 -20.48 -20.45
CA ILE A 1201 0.01 -21.79 -19.80
C ILE A 1201 -1.26 -22.49 -20.27
N GLU A 1202 -1.12 -23.75 -20.70
CA GLU A 1202 -2.24 -24.59 -21.11
C GLU A 1202 -1.82 -26.07 -20.94
N ASN A 1203 -2.75 -26.95 -20.52
CA ASN A 1203 -2.48 -28.39 -20.41
C ASN A 1203 -1.21 -28.74 -19.61
N ASN A 1204 -0.97 -28.06 -18.50
CA ASN A 1204 0.21 -28.21 -17.64
C ASN A 1204 1.54 -27.94 -18.38
N GLN A 1205 1.51 -27.09 -19.40
CA GLN A 1205 2.68 -26.69 -20.16
C GLN A 1205 2.76 -25.17 -20.30
N LEU A 1206 3.96 -24.63 -20.11
CA LEU A 1206 4.31 -23.28 -20.52
C LEU A 1206 4.74 -23.30 -22.00
N TYR A 1207 3.95 -22.62 -22.83
CA TYR A 1207 4.23 -22.37 -24.23
C TYR A 1207 5.06 -21.09 -24.40
N GLY A 1208 5.83 -21.01 -25.47
CA GLY A 1208 6.62 -19.84 -25.87
C GLY A 1208 7.30 -20.09 -27.22
N SER A 1209 8.35 -19.35 -27.56
CA SER A 1209 9.00 -19.50 -28.89
C SER A 1209 9.84 -20.77 -29.07
N GLY A 1210 10.04 -21.54 -27.99
CA GLY A 1210 10.87 -22.74 -27.96
C GLY A 1210 10.10 -24.01 -27.62
N LYS A 1211 10.82 -25.04 -27.14
CA LYS A 1211 10.18 -26.25 -26.60
C LYS A 1211 9.35 -25.91 -25.36
N ASN A 1212 8.14 -26.45 -25.31
CA ASN A 1212 7.24 -26.34 -24.16
C ASN A 1212 7.90 -26.88 -22.88
N ILE A 1213 7.58 -26.26 -21.75
CA ILE A 1213 8.09 -26.66 -20.43
C ILE A 1213 6.92 -27.26 -19.66
N SER A 1214 7.10 -28.49 -19.18
CA SER A 1214 6.12 -29.13 -18.29
C SER A 1214 6.08 -28.38 -16.95
N LEU A 1215 4.87 -28.09 -16.49
CA LEU A 1215 4.61 -27.43 -15.21
C LEU A 1215 4.02 -28.44 -14.22
N PRO A 1216 4.32 -28.29 -12.92
CA PRO A 1216 3.64 -29.01 -11.87
C PRO A 1216 2.18 -28.50 -11.72
N PRO A 1217 1.25 -29.33 -11.18
CA PRO A 1217 -0.18 -29.02 -11.14
C PRO A 1217 -0.52 -27.70 -10.43
N GLU A 1218 0.29 -27.29 -9.45
CA GLU A 1218 0.08 -26.06 -8.67
C GLU A 1218 0.27 -24.79 -9.53
N LEU A 1219 1.01 -24.87 -10.65
CA LEU A 1219 1.29 -23.74 -11.54
C LEU A 1219 0.38 -23.65 -12.76
N SER A 1220 -0.35 -24.73 -13.08
CA SER A 1220 -1.11 -24.82 -14.32
C SER A 1220 -2.49 -24.18 -14.28
N GLY A 1221 -3.10 -24.06 -13.08
CA GLY A 1221 -4.47 -23.58 -12.92
C GLY A 1221 -5.51 -24.39 -13.71
N ALA A 1222 -6.78 -23.98 -13.64
CA ALA A 1222 -7.82 -24.53 -14.50
C ALA A 1222 -7.88 -23.71 -15.81
N GLY A 1223 -7.61 -24.35 -16.96
CA GLY A 1223 -7.79 -23.74 -18.28
C GLY A 1223 -6.54 -23.10 -18.90
N LYS A 1224 -6.75 -22.22 -19.89
CA LYS A 1224 -5.70 -21.53 -20.64
C LYS A 1224 -5.43 -20.15 -20.01
N GLN A 1225 -4.25 -19.95 -19.45
CA GLN A 1225 -3.82 -18.65 -18.91
C GLN A 1225 -3.04 -17.87 -19.97
N SER A 1226 -3.51 -16.68 -20.32
CA SER A 1226 -2.84 -15.76 -21.25
C SER A 1226 -2.10 -14.67 -20.48
N PHE A 1227 -0.88 -14.34 -20.92
CA PHE A 1227 -0.09 -13.24 -20.35
C PHE A 1227 -0.01 -12.03 -21.29
N SER A 1228 -1.02 -11.85 -22.15
CA SER A 1228 -1.06 -10.77 -23.14
C SER A 1228 -1.29 -9.38 -22.55
N HIS A 1229 -1.87 -9.30 -21.35
CA HIS A 1229 -2.13 -8.03 -20.69
C HIS A 1229 -0.82 -7.33 -20.25
N PRO A 1230 -0.68 -6.00 -20.44
CA PRO A 1230 0.48 -5.23 -20.01
C PRO A 1230 0.92 -5.43 -18.56
N TYR A 1231 -0.02 -5.73 -17.65
CA TYR A 1231 0.28 -6.08 -16.26
C TYR A 1231 1.43 -7.11 -16.13
N TYR A 1232 1.45 -8.13 -17.00
CA TYR A 1232 2.44 -9.22 -16.93
C TYR A 1232 3.80 -8.87 -17.52
N TRP A 1233 3.85 -8.01 -18.54
CA TRP A 1233 5.06 -7.80 -19.33
C TRP A 1233 5.63 -6.39 -19.27
N ALA A 1234 4.82 -5.38 -18.98
CA ALA A 1234 5.24 -3.99 -18.85
C ALA A 1234 5.85 -3.69 -17.48
N ALA A 1235 5.68 -4.59 -16.51
CA ALA A 1235 6.33 -4.51 -15.21
C ALA A 1235 7.84 -4.59 -15.34
N PHE A 1236 8.35 -5.32 -16.33
CA PHE A 1236 9.78 -5.56 -16.52
C PHE A 1236 10.42 -4.43 -17.32
N THR A 1237 11.45 -3.84 -16.73
CA THR A 1237 12.26 -2.79 -17.36
C THR A 1237 13.73 -3.12 -17.30
N LEU A 1238 14.47 -2.73 -18.35
CA LEU A 1238 15.92 -2.88 -18.41
C LEU A 1238 16.57 -1.54 -18.06
N VAL A 1239 17.44 -1.56 -17.06
CA VAL A 1239 18.21 -0.41 -16.59
C VAL A 1239 19.69 -0.66 -16.85
N GLY A 1240 20.36 0.23 -17.58
CA GLY A 1240 21.81 0.15 -17.86
C GLY A 1240 22.13 -0.04 -19.35
N ASP A 1241 23.15 -0.84 -19.68
CA ASP A 1241 23.56 -1.07 -21.08
C ASP A 1241 22.54 -1.95 -21.84
N PRO A 1242 22.13 -1.59 -23.08
CA PRO A 1242 21.02 -2.21 -23.80
C PRO A 1242 21.31 -3.53 -24.56
#